data_AF-A0A0N5ASU4-F1
#
_entry.id   AF-A0A0N5ASU4-F1
#
_cell.length_a   1.000
_cell.length_b   1.000
_cell.length_c   1.000
_cell.angle_alpha   90.00
_cell.angle_beta   90.00
_cell.angle_gamma   90.00
#
_symmetry.space_group_name_H-M   'P 1'
#
loop_
_entity.id
_entity.type
_entity.pdbx_description
1 polymer ?
#
loop_
_entity_poly.entity_id
_entity_poly.type
_entity_poly.pdbx_seq_one_letter_code
_entity_poly.pdbx_strand_id
1 'polypeptide(L)'
;MSTPCYFKRIIELNLKKVDIFQELESDTGGVVWDSALVTAFYIERSSKLWNGKKTLELGAGTGVCSIIAATCGAEVVATDLEPRLHLIQKNVCVNEKTIQLGGGKVTVKELDWSKPYSENDVYDEIFIIDLVYYIQGVYNLVETLRRIRCNRILCAYEIRDIGEPEKAQKLFMDLMLSTYIVKEISKDDLDPIQKMHDPTSSANTDKATVKKISLHWTVDFNISKVFGSAALDIEVLDNTDVLVLDSRGLEIKSVKIDGKLVKYSIEDVVVLGEKIIVDVGQRKAGDKFVVVFEYQTGEGSKCTALLFLKDLQTADKKGPYLYSQCEAIHARSLIPCMDTPSVKQTYEAEVSVPKGLTCLMSALGTGSTESEDCVTFKFIQRIPIPSYLFAIIVGVLEKRDISKRCSVWSEPSLVEKALYEFADAEKILTTAEEMFGPYVWDRCDLVLLPPSFPFGGMENPCLIFVTPTVLTGDRSMATVITHEVAHSWTGNLVTNATWEHFWLNEGFTVFLERKIIGRMEGEEMRQFDAQSGWEDDLIPNMKEQFGMDHPFTKLCPPLQGHDPDDAYSIIPYEKGSGFLMYIEQKLGCNERFERFLKDYINKFAYKSIVTSDCKGFLYQYFNDKTDILDSINWDEWLHGTGIPTVRPHFDNKLMKSARDLAAKWINARNSDLFEFKASDFKNLTPKQQIKVLDHIRAATPIDHEKLEKMGSLYDLFNHHNCEILCSWIEIGINSYWKKILPLALDFVTRQGRLKFVRPIYSKLFSWDASAGQAICTFQKNAPFMHPITAAVVSKLIPK
;
A
#
# COMPACT_ATOMS: atom_id res chain seq x y z
N MET A 1 9.11 -38.39 25.56
CA MET A 1 8.43 -37.83 24.37
C MET A 1 7.40 -36.86 24.90
N SER A 2 7.57 -35.57 24.61
CA SER A 2 6.59 -34.51 24.86
C SER A 2 5.32 -34.84 24.08
N THR A 3 4.16 -34.63 24.69
CA THR A 3 2.88 -34.67 23.96
C THR A 3 2.93 -33.59 22.88
N PRO A 4 2.64 -33.90 21.59
CA PRO A 4 2.68 -32.89 20.55
C PRO A 4 1.68 -31.78 20.85
N CYS A 5 2.13 -30.53 20.86
CA CYS A 5 1.23 -29.39 20.95
C CYS A 5 0.69 -29.07 19.56
N TYR A 6 -0.63 -29.01 19.45
CA TYR A 6 -1.31 -28.69 18.19
C TYR A 6 -1.97 -27.33 18.24
N PHE A 7 -2.03 -26.64 17.10
CA PHE A 7 -2.95 -25.53 16.89
C PHE A 7 -3.95 -25.89 15.80
N LYS A 8 -5.14 -25.28 15.89
CA LYS A 8 -6.23 -25.51 14.96
C LYS A 8 -6.23 -24.42 13.89
N ARG A 9 -6.12 -24.80 12.63
CA ARG A 9 -6.36 -23.97 11.45
C ARG A 9 -7.74 -24.32 10.88
N ILE A 10 -8.56 -23.31 10.66
CA ILE A 10 -9.81 -23.45 9.92
C ILE A 10 -9.49 -23.24 8.45
N ILE A 11 -9.84 -24.20 7.61
CA ILE A 11 -9.72 -24.08 6.15
C ILE A 11 -11.12 -23.86 5.60
N GLU A 12 -11.34 -22.67 5.04
CA GLU A 12 -12.58 -22.27 4.39
C GLU A 12 -12.36 -22.31 2.88
N LEU A 13 -13.11 -23.16 2.20
CA LEU A 13 -13.22 -23.24 0.75
C LEU A 13 -14.59 -22.68 0.33
N ASN A 14 -14.92 -22.66 -0.97
CA ASN A 14 -16.11 -21.97 -1.48
C ASN A 14 -17.41 -22.42 -0.81
N LEU A 15 -17.56 -23.72 -0.53
CA LEU A 15 -18.79 -24.30 0.01
C LEU A 15 -18.55 -25.08 1.31
N LYS A 16 -17.30 -25.23 1.74
CA LYS A 16 -16.93 -26.14 2.82
C LYS A 16 -15.95 -25.52 3.79
N LYS A 17 -16.06 -25.98 5.03
CA LYS A 17 -15.19 -25.58 6.14
C LYS A 17 -14.73 -26.83 6.86
N VAL A 18 -13.41 -26.98 7.01
CA VAL A 18 -12.80 -28.09 7.75
C VAL A 18 -11.82 -27.59 8.77
N ASP A 19 -11.73 -28.33 9.87
CA ASP A 19 -10.91 -28.03 11.02
C ASP A 19 -9.65 -28.89 10.98
N ILE A 20 -8.49 -28.30 10.69
CA ILE A 20 -7.23 -29.03 10.58
C ILE A 20 -6.31 -28.65 11.75
N PHE A 21 -5.92 -29.63 12.53
CA PHE A 21 -4.85 -29.50 13.50
C PHE A 21 -3.50 -29.64 12.79
N GLN A 22 -2.56 -28.78 13.20
CA GLN A 22 -1.16 -28.77 12.80
C GLN A 22 -0.29 -28.83 14.04
N GLU A 23 0.92 -29.38 13.92
CA GLU A 23 1.91 -29.39 14.99
C GLU A 23 2.60 -28.02 15.09
N LEU A 24 2.85 -27.52 16.31
CA LEU A 24 3.57 -26.25 16.52
C LEU A 24 5.04 -26.33 16.12
N GLU A 25 5.65 -27.50 16.24
CA GLU A 25 7.03 -27.82 15.86
C GLU A 25 7.01 -29.14 15.09
N SER A 26 7.20 -29.10 13.77
CA SER A 26 7.24 -30.31 12.94
C SER A 26 8.11 -30.09 11.70
N ASP A 27 8.62 -31.21 11.17
CA ASP A 27 9.07 -31.31 9.79
C ASP A 27 7.89 -31.27 8.80
N THR A 28 8.14 -31.64 7.54
CA THR A 28 7.18 -31.54 6.43
C THR A 28 5.80 -32.13 6.75
N GLY A 29 5.68 -33.20 7.53
CA GLY A 29 4.40 -33.93 7.71
C GLY A 29 3.37 -33.33 8.68
N GLY A 30 3.73 -32.31 9.48
CA GLY A 30 2.85 -31.75 10.52
C GLY A 30 2.14 -30.45 10.16
N VAL A 31 2.30 -29.96 8.93
CA VAL A 31 1.79 -28.67 8.44
C VAL A 31 0.90 -28.84 7.21
N VAL A 32 0.05 -27.85 6.95
CA VAL A 32 -0.76 -27.76 5.73
C VAL A 32 0.05 -26.99 4.68
N TRP A 33 0.48 -27.70 3.63
CA TRP A 33 1.23 -27.11 2.52
C TRP A 33 0.34 -26.25 1.59
N ASP A 34 0.93 -25.26 0.93
CA ASP A 34 0.22 -24.43 -0.06
C ASP A 34 -0.31 -25.27 -1.23
N SER A 35 0.48 -26.25 -1.68
CA SER A 35 0.07 -27.25 -2.68
C SER A 35 -1.17 -28.04 -2.23
N ALA A 36 -1.30 -28.32 -0.94
CA ALA A 36 -2.47 -29.01 -0.38
C ALA A 36 -3.71 -28.10 -0.37
N LEU A 37 -3.56 -26.80 -0.12
CA LEU A 37 -4.66 -25.83 -0.21
C LEU A 37 -5.16 -25.69 -1.65
N VAL A 38 -4.25 -25.49 -2.60
CA VAL A 38 -4.58 -25.41 -4.04
C VAL A 38 -5.28 -26.71 -4.50
N THR A 39 -4.77 -27.86 -4.04
CA THR A 39 -5.36 -29.16 -4.38
C THR A 39 -6.73 -29.35 -3.72
N ALA A 40 -6.90 -28.96 -2.47
CA ALA A 40 -8.17 -29.02 -1.77
C ALA A 40 -9.25 -28.19 -2.48
N PHE A 41 -8.89 -26.99 -2.94
CA PHE A 41 -9.79 -26.15 -3.74
C PHE A 41 -10.15 -26.80 -5.07
N TYR A 42 -9.18 -27.32 -5.82
CA TYR A 42 -9.43 -28.03 -7.07
C TYR A 42 -10.36 -29.23 -6.86
N ILE A 43 -10.15 -29.99 -5.78
CA ILE A 43 -11.00 -31.12 -5.39
C ILE A 43 -12.43 -30.66 -5.12
N GLU A 44 -12.63 -29.58 -4.36
CA GLU A 44 -13.96 -29.05 -4.06
C GLU A 44 -14.69 -28.55 -5.32
N ARG A 45 -14.01 -27.74 -6.13
CA ARG A 45 -14.54 -27.22 -7.40
C ARG A 45 -14.92 -28.35 -8.35
N SER A 46 -14.13 -29.42 -8.37
CA SER A 46 -14.36 -30.61 -9.18
C SER A 46 -15.12 -31.70 -8.42
N SER A 47 -15.90 -31.36 -7.38
CA SER A 47 -16.57 -32.32 -6.47
C SER A 47 -17.23 -33.52 -7.16
N LYS A 48 -17.93 -33.30 -8.29
CA LYS A 48 -18.60 -34.36 -9.07
C LYS A 48 -17.64 -35.44 -9.60
N LEU A 49 -16.38 -35.11 -9.78
CA LEU A 49 -15.34 -36.03 -10.28
C LEU A 49 -14.97 -37.10 -9.26
N TRP A 50 -15.09 -36.78 -7.97
CA TRP A 50 -14.59 -37.61 -6.86
C TRP A 50 -15.66 -38.46 -6.19
N ASN A 51 -16.94 -38.11 -6.37
CA ASN A 51 -18.05 -38.81 -5.72
C ASN A 51 -18.06 -40.29 -6.09
N GLY A 52 -18.02 -41.17 -5.07
CA GLY A 52 -17.98 -42.63 -5.23
C GLY A 52 -16.64 -43.20 -5.71
N LYS A 53 -15.57 -42.39 -5.78
CA LYS A 53 -14.24 -42.84 -6.21
C LYS A 53 -13.45 -43.41 -5.05
N LYS A 54 -12.75 -44.52 -5.30
CA LYS A 54 -11.79 -45.08 -4.36
C LYS A 54 -10.42 -44.45 -4.61
N THR A 55 -9.95 -43.66 -3.67
CA THR A 55 -8.73 -42.83 -3.80
C THR A 55 -7.66 -43.28 -2.81
N LEU A 56 -6.42 -43.33 -3.26
CA LEU A 56 -5.24 -43.48 -2.39
C LEU A 56 -4.51 -42.14 -2.31
N GLU A 57 -4.25 -41.63 -1.11
CA GLU A 57 -3.39 -40.45 -0.93
C GLU A 57 -2.06 -40.88 -0.32
N LEU A 58 -0.98 -40.53 -1.02
CA LEU A 58 0.39 -40.82 -0.59
C LEU A 58 0.93 -39.60 0.16
N GLY A 59 1.52 -39.83 1.34
CA GLY A 59 2.11 -38.78 2.20
C GLY A 59 1.11 -37.69 2.57
N ALA A 60 -0.01 -38.07 3.17
CA ALA A 60 -1.14 -37.18 3.44
C ALA A 60 -0.81 -36.02 4.41
N GLY A 61 0.28 -36.12 5.18
CA GLY A 61 0.69 -35.10 6.15
C GLY A 61 -0.38 -34.85 7.20
N THR A 62 -1.10 -33.73 7.08
CA THR A 62 -2.26 -33.40 7.93
C THR A 62 -3.56 -34.10 7.51
N GLY A 63 -3.63 -34.67 6.31
CA GLY A 63 -4.81 -35.33 5.74
C GLY A 63 -5.86 -34.38 5.15
N VAL A 64 -5.52 -33.09 4.96
CA VAL A 64 -6.50 -32.09 4.50
C VAL A 64 -7.15 -32.46 3.16
N CYS A 65 -6.38 -32.90 2.17
CA CYS A 65 -6.93 -33.24 0.85
C CYS A 65 -7.77 -34.53 0.91
N SER A 66 -7.37 -35.50 1.73
CA SER A 66 -8.15 -36.72 2.01
C SER A 66 -9.51 -36.36 2.61
N ILE A 67 -9.52 -35.48 3.60
CA ILE A 67 -10.74 -35.02 4.26
C ILE A 67 -11.64 -34.30 3.26
N ILE A 68 -11.10 -33.36 2.49
CA ILE A 68 -11.87 -32.59 1.50
C ILE A 68 -12.43 -33.50 0.40
N ALA A 69 -11.65 -34.43 -0.15
CA ALA A 69 -12.15 -35.40 -1.13
C ALA A 69 -13.24 -36.30 -0.55
N ALA A 70 -13.09 -36.75 0.69
CA ALA A 70 -14.13 -37.53 1.36
C ALA A 70 -15.40 -36.71 1.62
N THR A 71 -15.30 -35.41 1.92
CA THR A 71 -16.47 -34.53 1.96
C THR A 71 -17.12 -34.34 0.57
N CYS A 72 -16.43 -34.67 -0.52
CA CYS A 72 -16.98 -34.70 -1.89
C CYS A 72 -17.55 -36.08 -2.26
N GLY A 73 -17.59 -37.04 -1.33
CA GLY A 73 -18.14 -38.38 -1.55
C GLY A 73 -17.11 -39.44 -1.94
N ALA A 74 -15.80 -39.16 -1.86
CA ALA A 74 -14.76 -40.15 -2.13
C ALA A 74 -14.54 -41.12 -0.95
N GLU A 75 -14.11 -42.33 -1.25
CA GLU A 75 -13.55 -43.28 -0.29
C GLU A 75 -12.03 -43.21 -0.34
N VAL A 76 -11.43 -42.48 0.60
CA VAL A 76 -10.00 -42.18 0.62
C VAL A 76 -9.25 -43.07 1.59
N VAL A 77 -8.15 -43.67 1.14
CA VAL A 77 -7.13 -44.27 2.00
C VAL A 77 -6.00 -43.26 2.14
N ALA A 78 -5.96 -42.55 3.27
CA ALA A 78 -4.92 -41.59 3.61
C ALA A 78 -3.71 -42.35 4.15
N THR A 79 -2.55 -42.19 3.51
CA THR A 79 -1.34 -42.91 3.90
C THR A 79 -0.18 -42.00 4.21
N ASP A 80 0.63 -42.40 5.19
CA ASP A 80 1.87 -41.74 5.56
C ASP A 80 2.75 -42.72 6.35
N LEU A 81 3.92 -42.28 6.81
CA LEU A 81 4.75 -43.03 7.74
C LEU A 81 4.07 -43.15 9.11
N GLU A 82 4.35 -44.22 9.86
CA GLU A 82 3.75 -44.50 11.16
C GLU A 82 3.68 -43.29 12.11
N PRO A 83 4.75 -42.45 12.23
CA PRO A 83 4.72 -41.31 13.13
C PRO A 83 3.66 -40.26 12.77
N ARG A 84 3.15 -40.21 11.55
CA ARG A 84 2.19 -39.19 11.08
C ARG A 84 0.74 -39.63 11.16
N LEU A 85 0.48 -40.93 11.31
CA LEU A 85 -0.89 -41.47 11.29
C LEU A 85 -1.78 -40.90 12.39
N HIS A 86 -1.20 -40.61 13.56
CA HIS A 86 -1.94 -40.07 14.70
C HIS A 86 -2.54 -38.67 14.42
N LEU A 87 -1.81 -37.80 13.71
CA LEU A 87 -2.27 -36.46 13.33
C LEU A 87 -3.39 -36.55 12.29
N ILE A 88 -3.20 -37.41 11.27
CA ILE A 88 -4.21 -37.66 10.23
C ILE A 88 -5.50 -38.18 10.88
N GLN A 89 -5.40 -39.17 11.78
CA GLN A 89 -6.55 -39.72 12.50
C GLN A 89 -7.28 -38.66 13.32
N LYS A 90 -6.55 -37.78 14.00
CA LYS A 90 -7.12 -36.66 14.74
C LYS A 90 -7.91 -35.72 13.82
N ASN A 91 -7.33 -35.34 12.68
CA ASN A 91 -7.98 -34.46 11.71
C ASN A 91 -9.21 -35.11 11.06
N VAL A 92 -9.14 -36.41 10.74
CA VAL A 92 -10.30 -37.17 10.26
C VAL A 92 -11.41 -37.21 11.30
N CYS A 93 -11.09 -37.49 12.57
CA CYS A 93 -12.07 -37.56 13.65
C CYS A 93 -12.81 -36.23 13.85
N VAL A 94 -12.08 -35.11 13.85
CA VAL A 94 -12.67 -33.78 14.05
C VAL A 94 -13.61 -33.39 12.90
N ASN A 95 -13.34 -33.89 11.69
CA ASN A 95 -14.15 -33.61 10.50
C ASN A 95 -15.13 -34.73 10.14
N GLU A 96 -15.30 -35.75 11.00
CA GLU A 96 -16.08 -36.96 10.68
C GLU A 96 -17.53 -36.62 10.28
N LYS A 97 -18.16 -35.67 10.98
CA LYS A 97 -19.53 -35.23 10.66
C LYS A 97 -19.61 -34.61 9.27
N THR A 98 -18.63 -33.77 8.89
CA THR A 98 -18.59 -33.12 7.58
C THR A 98 -18.32 -34.14 6.47
N ILE A 99 -17.46 -35.13 6.73
CA ILE A 99 -17.19 -36.25 5.81
C ILE A 99 -18.46 -37.08 5.58
N GLN A 100 -19.17 -37.45 6.66
CA GLN A 100 -20.41 -38.22 6.57
C GLN A 100 -21.51 -37.47 5.82
N LEU A 101 -21.65 -36.15 6.01
CA LEU A 101 -22.57 -35.31 5.25
C LEU A 101 -22.25 -35.30 3.75
N GLY A 102 -20.96 -35.40 3.39
CA GLY A 102 -20.49 -35.51 2.01
C GLY A 102 -20.67 -36.90 1.39
N GLY A 103 -21.03 -37.91 2.19
CA GLY A 103 -21.21 -39.30 1.73
C GLY A 103 -19.93 -40.09 1.49
N GLY A 104 -18.77 -39.57 1.89
CA GLY A 104 -17.47 -40.25 1.73
C GLY A 104 -16.92 -40.85 3.02
N LYS A 105 -15.68 -41.31 2.96
CA LYS A 105 -14.97 -41.92 4.10
C LYS A 105 -13.46 -41.73 3.98
N VAL A 106 -12.77 -41.56 5.11
CA VAL A 106 -11.30 -41.62 5.17
C VAL A 106 -10.87 -42.81 6.02
N THR A 107 -9.95 -43.62 5.51
CA THR A 107 -9.26 -44.68 6.26
C THR A 107 -7.78 -44.35 6.33
N VAL A 108 -7.18 -44.39 7.51
CA VAL A 108 -5.76 -44.06 7.70
C VAL A 108 -4.94 -45.35 7.77
N LYS A 109 -3.88 -45.46 6.99
CA LYS A 109 -2.97 -46.62 6.96
C LYS A 109 -1.50 -46.19 6.84
N GLU A 110 -0.59 -46.99 7.39
CA GLU A 110 0.85 -46.81 7.13
C GLU A 110 1.16 -47.18 5.67
N LEU A 111 1.96 -46.37 5.01
CA LEU A 111 2.60 -46.75 3.74
C LEU A 111 4.01 -46.19 3.67
N ASP A 112 4.98 -47.09 3.80
CA ASP A 112 6.39 -46.81 3.66
C ASP A 112 6.89 -47.37 2.33
N TRP A 113 6.98 -46.50 1.32
CA TRP A 113 7.42 -46.90 -0.02
C TRP A 113 8.90 -47.26 -0.11
N SER A 114 9.70 -47.10 0.96
CA SER A 114 11.05 -47.67 0.99
C SER A 114 11.02 -49.21 1.03
N LYS A 115 9.86 -49.80 1.34
CA LYS A 115 9.60 -51.24 1.34
C LYS A 115 8.83 -51.67 0.08
N PRO A 116 9.01 -52.91 -0.40
CA PRO A 116 8.28 -53.39 -1.57
C PRO A 116 6.76 -53.37 -1.36
N TYR A 117 6.04 -52.66 -2.23
CA TYR A 117 4.58 -52.72 -2.27
C TYR A 117 4.12 -54.12 -2.70
N SER A 118 3.28 -54.75 -1.89
CA SER A 118 2.82 -56.14 -2.06
C SER A 118 1.29 -56.30 -2.05
N GLU A 119 0.55 -55.21 -1.86
CA GLU A 119 -0.91 -55.23 -1.88
C GLU A 119 -1.42 -55.28 -3.33
N ASN A 120 -2.53 -55.99 -3.56
CA ASN A 120 -3.18 -56.11 -4.88
C ASN A 120 -4.37 -55.14 -5.02
N ASP A 121 -4.29 -53.99 -4.33
CA ASP A 121 -5.35 -53.02 -4.28
C ASP A 121 -5.52 -52.27 -5.61
N VAL A 122 -6.79 -52.07 -5.99
CA VAL A 122 -7.18 -51.26 -7.14
C VAL A 122 -7.81 -49.97 -6.60
N TYR A 123 -7.37 -48.85 -7.17
CA TYR A 123 -7.88 -47.51 -6.89
C TYR A 123 -8.35 -46.86 -8.18
N ASP A 124 -9.34 -45.98 -8.10
CA ASP A 124 -9.67 -45.11 -9.23
C ASP A 124 -8.59 -44.04 -9.39
N GLU A 125 -8.17 -43.46 -8.27
CA GLU A 125 -7.36 -42.25 -8.20
C GLU A 125 -6.20 -42.42 -7.21
N ILE A 126 -5.04 -41.84 -7.53
CA ILE A 126 -3.95 -41.61 -6.57
C ILE A 126 -3.70 -40.12 -6.45
N PHE A 127 -3.62 -39.62 -5.23
CA PHE A 127 -3.19 -38.26 -4.92
C PHE A 127 -1.74 -38.27 -4.45
N ILE A 128 -0.93 -37.45 -5.12
CA ILE A 128 0.46 -37.16 -4.78
C ILE A 128 0.53 -35.66 -4.57
N ILE A 129 0.75 -35.24 -3.33
CA ILE A 129 0.69 -33.83 -2.94
C ILE A 129 2.02 -33.49 -2.28
N ASP A 130 2.88 -32.82 -3.04
CA ASP A 130 4.18 -32.31 -2.63
C ASP A 130 5.04 -33.36 -1.91
N LEU A 131 5.28 -34.51 -2.56
CA LEU A 131 6.03 -35.64 -1.96
C LEU A 131 7.50 -35.72 -2.38
N VAL A 132 7.92 -34.92 -3.34
CA VAL A 132 9.21 -35.09 -4.03
C VAL A 132 10.22 -34.06 -3.55
N TYR A 133 10.99 -34.43 -2.52
CA TYR A 133 12.00 -33.56 -1.90
C TYR A 133 13.44 -34.08 -2.04
N TYR A 134 13.63 -35.41 -2.04
CA TYR A 134 14.95 -36.04 -2.01
C TYR A 134 15.12 -37.06 -3.14
N ILE A 135 16.27 -37.08 -3.79
CA ILE A 135 16.54 -37.98 -4.93
C ILE A 135 16.41 -39.45 -4.50
N GLN A 136 16.86 -39.76 -3.27
CA GLN A 136 16.86 -41.12 -2.74
C GLN A 136 15.46 -41.75 -2.68
N GLY A 137 14.41 -40.95 -2.53
CA GLY A 137 13.02 -41.44 -2.44
C GLY A 137 12.34 -41.66 -3.80
N VAL A 138 12.83 -41.02 -4.87
CA VAL A 138 12.11 -40.93 -6.16
C VAL A 138 11.89 -42.31 -6.81
N TYR A 139 12.94 -43.14 -6.88
CA TYR A 139 12.83 -44.46 -7.53
C TYR A 139 11.83 -45.38 -6.82
N ASN A 140 11.85 -45.36 -5.48
CA ASN A 140 10.96 -46.16 -4.65
C ASN A 140 9.49 -45.71 -4.79
N LEU A 141 9.26 -44.38 -4.85
CA LEU A 141 7.94 -43.81 -5.11
C LEU A 141 7.42 -44.24 -6.49
N VAL A 142 8.22 -44.10 -7.55
CA VAL A 142 7.82 -44.47 -8.91
C VAL A 142 7.54 -45.97 -9.04
N GLU A 143 8.37 -46.82 -8.44
CA GLU A 143 8.14 -48.27 -8.42
C GLU A 143 6.85 -48.64 -7.67
N THR A 144 6.58 -47.96 -6.56
CA THR A 144 5.32 -48.11 -5.83
C THR A 144 4.12 -47.73 -6.70
N LEU A 145 4.17 -46.57 -7.38
CA LEU A 145 3.12 -46.11 -8.29
C LEU A 145 2.89 -47.08 -9.46
N ARG A 146 3.94 -47.70 -9.99
CA ARG A 146 3.84 -48.70 -11.06
C ARG A 146 3.16 -50.00 -10.62
N ARG A 147 3.26 -50.35 -9.34
CA ARG A 147 2.64 -51.56 -8.79
C ARG A 147 1.18 -51.35 -8.41
N ILE A 148 0.81 -50.13 -8.02
CA ILE A 148 -0.58 -49.80 -7.70
C ILE A 148 -1.39 -49.69 -9.00
N ARG A 149 -2.50 -50.43 -9.08
CA ARG A 149 -3.42 -50.33 -10.22
C ARG A 149 -4.33 -49.11 -10.04
N CYS A 150 -4.08 -48.06 -10.81
CA CYS A 150 -4.92 -46.86 -10.83
C CYS A 150 -5.27 -46.38 -12.24
N ASN A 151 -6.42 -45.69 -12.38
CA ASN A 151 -6.82 -45.09 -13.66
C ASN A 151 -6.19 -43.71 -13.86
N ARG A 152 -6.02 -42.94 -12.78
CA ARG A 152 -5.48 -41.58 -12.84
C ARG A 152 -4.67 -41.25 -11.59
N ILE A 153 -3.63 -40.44 -11.78
CA ILE A 153 -2.80 -39.87 -10.72
C ILE A 153 -2.97 -38.35 -10.78
N LEU A 154 -3.44 -37.75 -9.69
CA LEU A 154 -3.41 -36.32 -9.48
C LEU A 154 -2.10 -35.98 -8.76
N CYS A 155 -1.22 -35.26 -9.44
CA CYS A 155 0.05 -34.83 -8.90
C CYS A 155 0.05 -33.31 -8.73
N ALA A 156 0.11 -32.85 -7.48
CA ALA A 156 0.29 -31.45 -7.12
C ALA A 156 1.65 -31.30 -6.45
N TYR A 157 2.39 -30.27 -6.81
CA TYR A 157 3.72 -30.02 -6.28
C TYR A 157 3.99 -28.52 -6.31
N GLU A 158 4.82 -28.06 -5.38
CA GLU A 158 5.40 -26.72 -5.47
C GLU A 158 6.58 -26.78 -6.46
N ILE A 159 6.71 -25.78 -7.34
CA ILE A 159 7.81 -25.73 -8.30
C ILE A 159 9.11 -25.51 -7.54
N ARG A 160 10.06 -26.45 -7.65
CA ARG A 160 11.39 -26.33 -7.05
C ARG A 160 12.37 -25.82 -8.10
N ASP A 161 13.11 -24.78 -7.78
CA ASP A 161 14.02 -24.08 -8.69
C ASP A 161 15.48 -24.04 -8.20
N ILE A 162 15.77 -24.67 -7.05
CA ILE A 162 17.10 -24.76 -6.46
C ILE A 162 17.38 -26.11 -5.79
N GLY A 163 18.65 -26.51 -5.77
CA GLY A 163 19.19 -27.55 -4.89
C GLY A 163 18.85 -28.99 -5.29
N GLU A 164 18.78 -29.87 -4.30
CA GLU A 164 18.39 -31.28 -4.49
C GLU A 164 16.91 -31.46 -4.87
N PRO A 165 15.94 -30.71 -4.29
CA PRO A 165 14.53 -30.86 -4.64
C PRO A 165 14.22 -30.61 -6.11
N GLU A 166 14.84 -29.61 -6.75
CA GLU A 166 14.72 -29.38 -8.21
C GLU A 166 15.15 -30.62 -9.00
N LYS A 167 16.30 -31.21 -8.65
CA LYS A 167 16.82 -32.42 -9.30
C LYS A 167 15.92 -33.63 -9.06
N ALA A 168 15.40 -33.78 -7.85
CA ALA A 168 14.47 -34.85 -7.49
C ALA A 168 13.16 -34.72 -8.27
N GLN A 169 12.60 -33.52 -8.37
CA GLN A 169 11.39 -33.25 -9.16
C GLN A 169 11.60 -33.52 -10.64
N LYS A 170 12.71 -33.03 -11.20
CA LYS A 170 13.05 -33.31 -12.60
C LYS A 170 13.15 -34.81 -12.87
N LEU A 171 13.89 -35.54 -12.03
CA LEU A 171 14.02 -36.99 -12.13
C LEU A 171 12.66 -37.70 -12.02
N PHE A 172 11.82 -37.28 -11.06
CA PHE A 172 10.47 -37.83 -10.89
C PHE A 172 9.63 -37.61 -12.14
N MET A 173 9.59 -36.39 -12.69
CA MET A 173 8.83 -36.06 -13.89
C MET A 173 9.33 -36.84 -15.10
N ASP A 174 10.64 -36.95 -15.30
CA ASP A 174 11.24 -37.76 -16.38
C ASP A 174 10.81 -39.24 -16.29
N LEU A 175 10.82 -39.81 -15.07
CA LEU A 175 10.38 -41.18 -14.83
C LEU A 175 8.87 -41.35 -15.03
N MET A 176 8.05 -40.39 -14.60
CA MET A 176 6.60 -40.43 -14.79
C MET A 176 6.23 -40.32 -16.27
N LEU A 177 6.87 -39.42 -17.04
CA LEU A 177 6.67 -39.26 -18.48
C LEU A 177 7.03 -40.52 -19.29
N SER A 178 7.95 -41.36 -18.77
CA SER A 178 8.29 -42.63 -19.41
C SER A 178 7.16 -43.68 -19.35
N THR A 179 6.21 -43.51 -18.41
CA THR A 179 5.21 -44.53 -18.06
C THR A 179 3.76 -44.03 -18.19
N TYR A 180 3.53 -42.72 -18.05
CA TYR A 180 2.20 -42.11 -17.99
C TYR A 180 2.04 -40.99 -19.03
N ILE A 181 0.81 -40.80 -19.50
CA ILE A 181 0.42 -39.62 -20.27
C ILE A 181 0.14 -38.50 -19.26
N VAL A 182 1.02 -37.50 -19.22
CA VAL A 182 0.89 -36.36 -18.31
C VAL A 182 0.09 -35.25 -18.99
N LYS A 183 -0.96 -34.76 -18.33
CA LYS A 183 -1.75 -33.59 -18.75
C LYS A 183 -1.72 -32.56 -17.63
N GLU A 184 -1.30 -31.35 -17.97
CA GLU A 184 -1.32 -30.22 -17.05
C GLU A 184 -2.77 -29.72 -16.83
N ILE A 185 -3.11 -29.44 -15.57
CA ILE A 185 -4.39 -28.83 -15.20
C ILE A 185 -4.25 -27.32 -15.45
N SER A 186 -5.25 -26.70 -16.11
CA SER A 186 -5.21 -25.26 -16.37
C SER A 186 -5.13 -24.48 -15.06
N LYS A 187 -4.36 -23.39 -15.06
CA LYS A 187 -4.33 -22.44 -13.94
C LYS A 187 -5.72 -21.84 -13.63
N ASP A 188 -6.65 -21.86 -14.58
CA ASP A 188 -8.04 -21.42 -14.40
C ASP A 188 -8.89 -22.37 -13.55
N ASP A 189 -8.42 -23.59 -13.38
CA ASP A 189 -9.05 -24.61 -12.54
C ASP A 189 -8.47 -24.64 -11.12
N LEU A 190 -7.40 -23.88 -10.85
CA LEU A 190 -6.78 -23.74 -9.52
C LEU A 190 -7.46 -22.63 -8.68
N ASP A 191 -7.15 -22.59 -7.38
CA ASP A 191 -7.68 -21.64 -6.40
C ASP A 191 -7.46 -20.16 -6.82
N PRO A 192 -8.52 -19.33 -6.90
CA PRO A 192 -8.40 -17.90 -7.14
C PRO A 192 -7.65 -17.14 -6.03
N ILE A 193 -7.41 -17.71 -4.84
CA ILE A 193 -6.56 -17.14 -3.79
C ILE A 193 -5.11 -16.94 -4.28
N GLN A 194 -4.70 -17.58 -5.39
CA GLN A 194 -3.43 -17.29 -6.08
C GLN A 194 -3.56 -16.47 -7.38
N LYS A 195 -4.78 -16.11 -7.81
CA LYS A 195 -4.95 -15.05 -8.80
C LYS A 195 -4.99 -13.74 -8.05
N MET A 196 -4.09 -12.82 -8.40
CA MET A 196 -3.94 -11.49 -7.83
C MET A 196 -5.23 -10.67 -8.04
N HIS A 197 -6.27 -10.95 -7.24
CA HIS A 197 -7.53 -10.24 -7.26
C HIS A 197 -7.45 -9.10 -6.24
N ASP A 198 -7.51 -7.88 -6.74
CA ASP A 198 -7.58 -6.70 -5.89
C ASP A 198 -9.00 -6.56 -5.32
N PRO A 199 -9.22 -6.72 -4.00
CA PRO A 199 -10.56 -6.61 -3.42
C PRO A 199 -11.18 -5.21 -3.53
N THR A 200 -10.42 -4.23 -4.00
CA THR A 200 -10.80 -2.82 -4.09
C THR A 200 -11.12 -2.36 -5.52
N SER A 201 -11.05 -3.27 -6.50
CA SER A 201 -11.43 -3.03 -7.90
C SER A 201 -12.46 -4.07 -8.34
N SER A 202 -13.40 -3.63 -9.16
CA SER A 202 -14.37 -4.51 -9.83
C SER A 202 -13.92 -4.91 -11.23
N ALA A 203 -12.78 -4.40 -11.71
CA ALA A 203 -12.29 -4.68 -13.04
C ALA A 203 -11.87 -6.14 -13.19
N ASN A 204 -12.11 -6.73 -14.37
CA ASN A 204 -11.76 -8.11 -14.69
C ASN A 204 -10.30 -8.23 -15.18
N THR A 205 -9.35 -7.92 -14.30
CA THR A 205 -7.91 -7.88 -14.61
C THR A 205 -7.31 -9.25 -14.95
N ASP A 206 -8.01 -10.34 -14.63
CA ASP A 206 -7.67 -11.69 -15.06
C ASP A 206 -7.99 -11.96 -16.54
N LYS A 207 -8.90 -11.17 -17.14
CA LYS A 207 -9.37 -11.32 -18.51
C LYS A 207 -8.77 -10.33 -19.49
N ALA A 208 -8.47 -9.12 -19.04
CA ALA A 208 -7.94 -8.06 -19.89
C ALA A 208 -7.05 -7.10 -19.11
N THR A 209 -6.21 -6.35 -19.83
CA THR A 209 -5.38 -5.28 -19.28
C THR A 209 -5.42 -4.05 -20.19
N VAL A 210 -5.31 -2.87 -19.60
CA VAL A 210 -5.10 -1.61 -20.35
C VAL A 210 -3.60 -1.39 -20.55
N LYS A 211 -3.15 -1.09 -21.77
CA LYS A 211 -1.74 -0.80 -22.09
C LYS A 211 -1.45 0.68 -22.26
N LYS A 212 -2.42 1.41 -22.79
CA LYS A 212 -2.33 2.85 -23.06
C LYS A 212 -3.69 3.50 -22.87
N ILE A 213 -3.68 4.73 -22.37
CA ILE A 213 -4.84 5.62 -22.36
C ILE A 213 -4.53 6.89 -23.15
N SER A 214 -5.37 7.25 -24.10
CA SER A 214 -5.31 8.54 -24.81
C SER A 214 -6.47 9.42 -24.39
N LEU A 215 -6.15 10.56 -23.75
CA LEU A 215 -7.12 11.49 -23.16
C LEU A 215 -7.26 12.73 -24.04
N HIS A 216 -8.51 13.13 -24.31
CA HIS A 216 -8.82 14.44 -24.89
C HIS A 216 -9.83 15.11 -23.97
N TRP A 217 -9.39 16.13 -23.25
CA TRP A 217 -10.15 16.75 -22.18
C TRP A 217 -10.32 18.25 -22.37
N THR A 218 -11.47 18.75 -21.93
CA THR A 218 -11.71 20.16 -21.70
C THR A 218 -12.02 20.36 -20.22
N VAL A 219 -11.34 21.30 -19.59
CA VAL A 219 -11.59 21.72 -18.21
C VAL A 219 -12.49 22.95 -18.22
N ASP A 220 -13.68 22.85 -17.64
CA ASP A 220 -14.63 23.96 -17.53
C ASP A 220 -14.88 24.32 -16.06
N PHE A 221 -14.35 25.47 -15.66
CA PHE A 221 -14.49 26.01 -14.32
C PHE A 221 -15.90 26.56 -14.02
N ASN A 222 -16.70 26.92 -15.02
CA ASN A 222 -18.05 27.45 -14.81
C ASN A 222 -18.99 26.38 -14.26
N ILE A 223 -18.85 25.15 -14.78
CA ILE A 223 -19.62 23.99 -14.32
C ILE A 223 -18.81 23.06 -13.41
N SER A 224 -17.53 23.35 -13.18
CA SER A 224 -16.60 22.55 -12.37
C SER A 224 -16.56 21.08 -12.82
N LYS A 225 -16.38 20.85 -14.13
CA LYS A 225 -16.28 19.51 -14.72
C LYS A 225 -15.10 19.41 -15.69
N VAL A 226 -14.60 18.18 -15.83
CA VAL A 226 -13.75 17.75 -16.94
C VAL A 226 -14.60 16.89 -17.86
N PHE A 227 -14.60 17.18 -19.15
CA PHE A 227 -15.35 16.40 -20.15
C PHE A 227 -14.54 16.18 -21.42
N GLY A 228 -14.90 15.12 -22.16
CA GLY A 228 -14.24 14.77 -23.40
C GLY A 228 -14.19 13.25 -23.56
N SER A 229 -13.06 12.73 -24.03
CA SER A 229 -12.91 11.31 -24.33
C SER A 229 -11.69 10.65 -23.72
N ALA A 230 -11.82 9.35 -23.46
CA ALA A 230 -10.74 8.45 -23.09
C ALA A 230 -10.76 7.24 -24.03
N ALA A 231 -9.68 7.03 -24.77
CA ALA A 231 -9.45 5.84 -25.59
C ALA A 231 -8.51 4.89 -24.86
N LEU A 232 -8.96 3.67 -24.60
CA LEU A 232 -8.23 2.64 -23.85
C LEU A 232 -7.77 1.55 -24.82
N ASP A 233 -6.46 1.35 -24.91
CA ASP A 233 -5.87 0.26 -25.68
C ASP A 233 -5.89 -1.01 -24.81
N ILE A 234 -6.76 -1.95 -25.18
CA ILE A 234 -7.00 -3.19 -24.44
C ILE A 234 -6.21 -4.35 -25.06
N GLU A 235 -5.60 -5.16 -24.21
CA GLU A 235 -5.08 -6.49 -24.54
C GLU A 235 -5.84 -7.55 -23.74
N VAL A 236 -6.38 -8.54 -24.45
CA VAL A 236 -7.11 -9.66 -23.84
C VAL A 236 -6.13 -10.70 -23.34
N LEU A 237 -6.21 -11.03 -22.06
CA LEU A 237 -5.35 -12.02 -21.39
C LEU A 237 -5.95 -13.43 -21.44
N ASP A 238 -7.28 -13.51 -21.32
CA ASP A 238 -8.04 -14.75 -21.43
C ASP A 238 -9.39 -14.48 -22.12
N ASN A 239 -9.97 -15.52 -22.73
CA ASN A 239 -11.20 -15.42 -23.51
C ASN A 239 -12.31 -14.73 -22.69
N THR A 240 -12.92 -13.71 -23.29
CA THR A 240 -13.98 -12.91 -22.67
C THR A 240 -14.87 -12.28 -23.74
N ASP A 241 -16.12 -12.02 -23.39
CA ASP A 241 -17.05 -11.20 -24.17
C ASP A 241 -17.41 -9.88 -23.50
N VAL A 242 -16.85 -9.64 -22.31
CA VAL A 242 -17.05 -8.42 -21.54
C VAL A 242 -15.73 -7.80 -21.09
N LEU A 243 -15.73 -6.47 -21.05
CA LEU A 243 -14.71 -5.67 -20.36
C LEU A 243 -15.37 -5.00 -19.16
N VAL A 244 -14.81 -5.20 -17.97
CA VAL A 244 -15.30 -4.58 -16.74
C VAL A 244 -14.27 -3.54 -16.28
N LEU A 245 -14.74 -2.32 -16.04
CA LEU A 245 -13.94 -1.18 -15.59
C LEU A 245 -14.56 -0.58 -14.33
N ASP A 246 -13.75 0.11 -13.53
CA ASP A 246 -14.20 0.90 -12.39
C ASP A 246 -14.68 2.29 -12.83
N SER A 247 -15.70 2.78 -12.13
CA SER A 247 -16.24 4.15 -12.23
C SER A 247 -16.68 4.65 -10.87
N ARG A 248 -16.73 5.98 -10.70
CA ARG A 248 -17.42 6.61 -9.57
C ARG A 248 -17.99 7.94 -10.01
N GLY A 249 -19.30 7.95 -10.28
CA GLY A 249 -20.03 9.19 -10.57
C GLY A 249 -19.73 9.78 -11.95
N LEU A 250 -19.12 9.01 -12.86
CA LEU A 250 -18.88 9.43 -14.23
C LEU A 250 -20.18 9.40 -15.04
N GLU A 251 -20.38 10.42 -15.86
CA GLU A 251 -21.52 10.49 -16.77
C GLU A 251 -21.09 10.03 -18.17
N ILE A 252 -21.26 8.74 -18.45
CA ILE A 252 -20.91 8.12 -19.74
C ILE A 252 -21.95 8.48 -20.80
N LYS A 253 -21.51 9.15 -21.88
CA LYS A 253 -22.36 9.56 -23.01
C LYS A 253 -22.40 8.49 -24.11
N SER A 254 -21.27 7.87 -24.42
CA SER A 254 -21.21 6.76 -25.38
C SER A 254 -19.94 5.93 -25.21
N VAL A 255 -20.02 4.66 -25.59
CA VAL A 255 -18.88 3.74 -25.67
C VAL A 255 -18.78 3.21 -27.10
N LYS A 256 -17.58 3.25 -27.68
CA LYS A 256 -17.33 2.78 -29.04
C LYS A 256 -16.15 1.81 -29.09
N ILE A 257 -16.25 0.82 -29.96
CA ILE A 257 -15.15 -0.08 -30.33
C ILE A 257 -15.02 -0.02 -31.85
N ASP A 258 -13.82 0.24 -32.35
CA ASP A 258 -13.54 0.40 -33.79
C ASP A 258 -14.51 1.40 -34.48
N GLY A 259 -14.85 2.49 -33.77
CA GLY A 259 -15.77 3.53 -34.23
C GLY A 259 -17.27 3.18 -34.16
N LYS A 260 -17.64 1.95 -33.77
CA LYS A 260 -19.03 1.50 -33.65
C LYS A 260 -19.52 1.58 -32.22
N LEU A 261 -20.75 2.05 -32.01
CA LEU A 261 -21.39 2.05 -30.70
C LEU A 261 -21.58 0.63 -30.19
N VAL A 262 -21.23 0.41 -28.93
CA VAL A 262 -21.42 -0.87 -28.23
C VAL A 262 -22.34 -0.70 -27.03
N LYS A 263 -22.93 -1.81 -26.58
CA LYS A 263 -23.77 -1.82 -25.38
C LYS A 263 -22.87 -1.82 -24.14
N TYR A 264 -23.33 -1.13 -23.11
CA TYR A 264 -22.73 -1.18 -21.79
C TYR A 264 -23.82 -1.10 -20.72
N SER A 265 -23.52 -1.59 -19.52
CA SER A 265 -24.31 -1.37 -18.30
C SER A 265 -23.42 -0.79 -17.20
N ILE A 266 -24.04 -0.12 -16.25
CA ILE A 266 -23.39 0.40 -15.04
C ILE A 266 -24.12 -0.23 -13.86
N GLU A 267 -23.35 -0.86 -12.97
CA GLU A 267 -23.87 -1.49 -11.75
C GLU A 267 -23.22 -0.84 -10.53
N ASP A 268 -24.02 -0.55 -9.51
CA ASP A 268 -23.54 -0.01 -8.23
C ASP A 268 -22.84 -1.11 -7.41
N VAL A 269 -21.72 -0.74 -6.83
CA VAL A 269 -20.85 -1.58 -5.99
C VAL A 269 -20.60 -0.85 -4.68
N VAL A 270 -21.66 -0.35 -4.03
CA VAL A 270 -21.75 0.26 -2.69
C VAL A 270 -20.50 1.03 -2.23
N VAL A 271 -19.46 0.32 -1.78
CA VAL A 271 -18.20 0.88 -1.28
C VAL A 271 -17.27 1.35 -2.41
N LEU A 272 -17.15 0.56 -3.48
CA LEU A 272 -16.16 0.77 -4.56
C LEU A 272 -16.61 1.79 -5.63
N GLY A 273 -17.86 2.25 -5.56
CA GLY A 273 -18.47 3.09 -6.60
C GLY A 273 -19.29 2.23 -7.56
N GLU A 274 -18.99 2.30 -8.84
CA GLU A 274 -19.72 1.65 -9.93
C GLU A 274 -18.77 0.76 -10.75
N LYS A 275 -19.30 -0.31 -11.35
CA LYS A 275 -18.59 -1.04 -12.40
C LYS A 275 -19.28 -0.84 -13.75
N ILE A 276 -18.50 -0.49 -14.76
CA ILE A 276 -18.95 -0.37 -16.15
C ILE A 276 -18.68 -1.70 -16.83
N ILE A 277 -19.72 -2.35 -17.35
CA ILE A 277 -19.62 -3.61 -18.09
C ILE A 277 -19.87 -3.31 -19.56
N VAL A 278 -18.85 -3.43 -20.40
CA VAL A 278 -18.91 -3.19 -21.85
C VAL A 278 -18.97 -4.51 -22.59
N ASP A 279 -19.95 -4.66 -23.48
CA ASP A 279 -20.01 -5.79 -24.44
C ASP A 279 -18.94 -5.58 -25.52
N VAL A 280 -17.91 -6.42 -25.50
CA VAL A 280 -16.79 -6.35 -26.45
C VAL A 280 -16.92 -7.37 -27.58
N GLY A 281 -18.02 -8.13 -27.61
CA GLY A 281 -18.17 -9.33 -28.42
C GLY A 281 -17.18 -10.42 -28.03
N GLN A 282 -17.30 -11.62 -28.60
CA GLN A 282 -16.37 -12.72 -28.28
C GLN A 282 -14.93 -12.37 -28.68
N ARG A 283 -14.04 -12.23 -27.69
CA ARG A 283 -12.60 -12.00 -27.86
C ARG A 283 -11.79 -13.17 -27.31
N LYS A 284 -10.65 -13.42 -27.95
CA LYS A 284 -9.72 -14.48 -27.56
C LYS A 284 -8.49 -13.90 -26.86
N ALA A 285 -7.85 -14.70 -26.04
CA ALA A 285 -6.53 -14.37 -25.49
C ALA A 285 -5.57 -13.90 -26.60
N GLY A 286 -4.92 -12.75 -26.41
CA GLY A 286 -4.04 -12.09 -27.36
C GLY A 286 -4.71 -11.06 -28.28
N ASP A 287 -6.04 -11.00 -28.34
CA ASP A 287 -6.75 -9.97 -29.11
C ASP A 287 -6.46 -8.56 -28.56
N LYS A 288 -6.39 -7.57 -29.47
CA LYS A 288 -6.15 -6.16 -29.16
C LYS A 288 -7.18 -5.29 -29.84
N PHE A 289 -7.73 -4.32 -29.11
CA PHE A 289 -8.71 -3.37 -29.63
C PHE A 289 -8.73 -2.09 -28.79
N VAL A 290 -9.37 -1.05 -29.31
CA VAL A 290 -9.50 0.24 -28.61
C VAL A 290 -10.95 0.45 -28.20
N VAL A 291 -11.16 0.77 -26.93
CA VAL A 291 -12.47 1.20 -26.40
C VAL A 291 -12.43 2.70 -26.16
N VAL A 292 -13.33 3.44 -26.79
CA VAL A 292 -13.42 4.89 -26.68
C VAL A 292 -14.66 5.28 -25.88
N PHE A 293 -14.45 5.96 -24.77
CA PHE A 293 -15.49 6.55 -23.94
C PHE A 293 -15.62 8.03 -24.25
N GLU A 294 -16.84 8.50 -24.49
CA GLU A 294 -17.20 9.92 -24.41
C GLU A 294 -17.92 10.13 -23.08
N TYR A 295 -17.44 11.03 -22.23
CA TYR A 295 -17.94 11.15 -20.87
C TYR A 295 -17.66 12.54 -20.24
N GLN A 296 -18.14 12.73 -19.02
CA GLN A 296 -17.76 13.85 -18.16
C GLN A 296 -17.72 13.42 -16.69
N THR A 297 -16.95 14.14 -15.88
CA THR A 297 -16.87 13.90 -14.43
C THR A 297 -18.19 14.25 -13.74
N GLY A 298 -18.43 13.62 -12.59
CA GLY A 298 -19.59 13.91 -11.75
C GLY A 298 -19.58 15.32 -11.18
N GLU A 299 -20.73 15.77 -10.68
CA GLU A 299 -20.86 17.08 -10.01
C GLU A 299 -20.70 16.97 -8.49
N GLY A 300 -20.09 17.98 -7.87
CA GLY A 300 -19.99 18.10 -6.41
C GLY A 300 -19.34 16.88 -5.78
N SER A 301 -19.99 16.30 -4.77
CA SER A 301 -19.47 15.14 -4.03
C SER A 301 -19.43 13.83 -4.83
N LYS A 302 -19.96 13.79 -6.07
CA LYS A 302 -19.87 12.61 -6.94
C LYS A 302 -18.51 12.49 -7.63
N CYS A 303 -17.79 13.60 -7.80
CA CYS A 303 -16.41 13.57 -8.26
C CYS A 303 -15.48 13.59 -7.05
N THR A 304 -14.85 12.46 -6.73
CA THR A 304 -13.94 12.35 -5.58
C THR A 304 -12.49 12.62 -5.94
N ALA A 305 -12.14 12.57 -7.23
CA ALA A 305 -10.77 12.77 -7.70
C ALA A 305 -10.37 14.24 -7.86
N LEU A 306 -11.32 15.14 -8.11
CA LEU A 306 -11.01 16.51 -8.51
C LEU A 306 -11.48 17.51 -7.46
N LEU A 307 -10.66 18.54 -7.25
CA LEU A 307 -11.07 19.72 -6.53
C LEU A 307 -10.97 20.97 -7.40
N PHE A 308 -12.11 21.61 -7.62
CA PHE A 308 -12.20 22.95 -8.19
C PHE A 308 -12.21 24.00 -7.09
N LEU A 309 -11.30 24.95 -7.19
CA LEU A 309 -11.18 26.11 -6.31
C LEU A 309 -11.55 27.38 -7.08
N LYS A 310 -12.35 28.21 -6.43
CA LYS A 310 -12.63 29.58 -6.90
C LYS A 310 -11.42 30.47 -6.61
N ASP A 311 -11.37 31.61 -7.29
CA ASP A 311 -10.32 32.62 -7.14
C ASP A 311 -10.07 32.99 -5.68
N LEU A 312 -11.13 33.18 -4.87
CA LEU A 312 -10.98 33.55 -3.46
C LEU A 312 -10.28 32.50 -2.59
N GLN A 313 -10.21 31.24 -3.07
CA GLN A 313 -9.56 30.12 -2.38
C GLN A 313 -8.12 29.89 -2.85
N THR A 314 -7.63 30.63 -3.86
CA THR A 314 -6.24 30.59 -4.32
C THR A 314 -5.38 31.61 -3.56
N ALA A 315 -4.07 31.41 -3.53
CA ALA A 315 -3.16 32.29 -2.78
C ALA A 315 -3.13 33.71 -3.35
N ASP A 316 -3.10 33.85 -4.68
CA ASP A 316 -3.03 35.13 -5.39
C ASP A 316 -4.39 35.78 -5.60
N LYS A 317 -5.49 35.01 -5.52
CA LYS A 317 -6.85 35.45 -5.84
C LYS A 317 -7.01 36.00 -7.26
N LYS A 318 -6.18 35.52 -8.19
CA LYS A 318 -6.11 36.01 -9.59
C LYS A 318 -6.87 35.15 -10.60
N GLY A 319 -7.25 33.94 -10.23
CA GLY A 319 -7.97 33.02 -11.10
C GLY A 319 -8.29 31.71 -10.39
N PRO A 320 -9.07 30.84 -11.04
CA PRO A 320 -9.49 29.58 -10.47
C PRO A 320 -8.34 28.56 -10.50
N TYR A 321 -8.51 27.48 -9.76
CA TYR A 321 -7.51 26.41 -9.65
C TYR A 321 -8.19 25.04 -9.63
N LEU A 322 -7.60 24.07 -10.30
CA LEU A 322 -8.01 22.66 -10.28
C LEU A 322 -6.79 21.82 -9.91
N TYR A 323 -6.98 20.83 -9.05
CA TYR A 323 -6.03 19.73 -8.92
C TYR A 323 -6.76 18.41 -8.70
N SER A 324 -6.08 17.30 -9.01
CA SER A 324 -6.57 15.96 -8.71
C SER A 324 -5.87 15.32 -7.49
N GLN A 325 -6.52 14.32 -6.90
CA GLN A 325 -5.92 13.35 -5.99
C GLN A 325 -6.56 11.98 -6.31
N CYS A 326 -5.77 11.05 -6.84
CA CYS A 326 -6.29 9.77 -7.33
C CYS A 326 -6.05 8.60 -6.37
N GLU A 327 -5.03 8.67 -5.51
CA GLU A 327 -4.79 7.65 -4.49
C GLU A 327 -5.87 7.70 -3.39
N ALA A 328 -6.42 6.56 -2.94
CA ALA A 328 -6.13 5.18 -3.39
C ALA A 328 -6.91 4.75 -4.65
N ILE A 329 -8.22 4.98 -4.65
CA ILE A 329 -9.15 4.44 -5.66
C ILE A 329 -10.07 5.53 -6.24
N HIS A 330 -9.52 6.71 -6.49
CA HIS A 330 -10.27 7.84 -7.01
C HIS A 330 -10.07 8.07 -8.50
N ALA A 331 -9.08 7.47 -9.15
CA ALA A 331 -8.91 7.61 -10.61
C ALA A 331 -10.17 7.20 -11.39
N ARG A 332 -10.95 6.24 -10.88
CA ARG A 332 -12.29 5.85 -11.39
C ARG A 332 -13.33 6.98 -11.37
N SER A 333 -13.10 8.05 -10.62
CA SER A 333 -13.94 9.26 -10.59
C SER A 333 -13.45 10.34 -11.58
N LEU A 334 -12.34 10.08 -12.28
CA LEU A 334 -11.74 10.95 -13.29
C LEU A 334 -11.73 10.30 -14.69
N ILE A 335 -11.47 9.00 -14.78
CA ILE A 335 -11.36 8.21 -16.02
C ILE A 335 -12.07 6.86 -15.81
N PRO A 336 -12.87 6.35 -16.76
CA PRO A 336 -13.30 4.95 -16.72
C PRO A 336 -12.07 4.06 -16.95
N CYS A 337 -11.60 3.34 -15.94
CA CYS A 337 -10.33 2.61 -16.00
C CYS A 337 -10.33 1.33 -15.16
N MET A 338 -9.30 0.49 -15.28
CA MET A 338 -9.03 -0.58 -14.33
C MET A 338 -8.32 0.05 -13.14
N ASP A 339 -9.08 0.44 -12.12
CA ASP A 339 -8.59 1.30 -11.04
C ASP A 339 -8.00 0.47 -9.89
N THR A 340 -6.88 -0.17 -10.20
CA THR A 340 -6.10 -1.02 -9.32
C THR A 340 -4.61 -0.83 -9.62
N PRO A 341 -3.73 -0.81 -8.60
CA PRO A 341 -2.30 -0.66 -8.82
C PRO A 341 -1.66 -1.87 -9.52
N SER A 342 -2.39 -2.99 -9.65
CA SER A 342 -1.98 -4.17 -10.43
C SER A 342 -1.84 -3.91 -11.93
N VAL A 343 -2.57 -2.93 -12.47
CA VAL A 343 -2.55 -2.57 -13.89
C VAL A 343 -1.71 -1.31 -14.05
N LYS A 344 -0.69 -1.38 -14.91
CA LYS A 344 0.14 -0.23 -15.30
C LYS A 344 -0.04 0.07 -16.78
N GLN A 345 -0.25 1.36 -17.09
CA GLN A 345 -0.49 1.85 -18.44
C GLN A 345 0.37 3.08 -18.75
N THR A 346 0.73 3.23 -20.02
CA THR A 346 1.23 4.51 -20.53
C THR A 346 0.04 5.44 -20.79
N TYR A 347 0.29 6.75 -20.92
CA TYR A 347 -0.78 7.64 -21.39
C TYR A 347 -0.28 8.83 -22.19
N GLU A 348 -1.16 9.36 -23.01
CA GLU A 348 -1.02 10.67 -23.64
C GLU A 348 -2.27 11.49 -23.39
N ALA A 349 -2.12 12.81 -23.34
CA ALA A 349 -3.25 13.69 -23.07
C ALA A 349 -3.16 14.98 -23.88
N GLU A 350 -4.30 15.41 -24.40
CA GLU A 350 -4.54 16.78 -24.87
C GLU A 350 -5.58 17.42 -23.96
N VAL A 351 -5.20 18.48 -23.26
CA VAL A 351 -6.07 19.14 -22.27
C VAL A 351 -6.25 20.61 -22.62
N SER A 352 -7.47 20.96 -23.01
CA SER A 352 -7.91 22.33 -23.28
C SER A 352 -8.36 23.02 -21.98
N VAL A 353 -7.77 24.17 -21.69
CA VAL A 353 -8.07 25.01 -20.52
C VAL A 353 -8.30 26.46 -20.94
N PRO A 354 -9.04 27.27 -20.17
CA PRO A 354 -9.20 28.70 -20.43
C PRO A 354 -7.86 29.42 -20.59
N LYS A 355 -7.82 30.41 -21.49
CA LYS A 355 -6.63 31.22 -21.74
C LYS A 355 -6.16 31.94 -20.47
N GLY A 356 -4.84 32.01 -20.28
CA GLY A 356 -4.21 32.58 -19.09
C GLY A 356 -3.97 31.58 -17.95
N LEU A 357 -4.47 30.33 -18.09
CA LEU A 357 -4.17 29.23 -17.18
C LEU A 357 -3.10 28.31 -17.77
N THR A 358 -2.31 27.71 -16.89
CA THR A 358 -1.34 26.65 -17.20
C THR A 358 -1.93 25.31 -16.78
N CYS A 359 -1.78 24.29 -17.62
CA CYS A 359 -2.09 22.90 -17.29
C CYS A 359 -0.79 22.12 -17.09
N LEU A 360 -0.73 21.30 -16.04
CA LEU A 360 0.34 20.34 -15.77
C LEU A 360 -0.29 18.97 -15.50
N MET A 361 0.42 17.90 -15.83
CA MET A 361 0.01 16.52 -15.53
C MET A 361 1.20 15.70 -15.04
N SER A 362 0.94 14.51 -14.49
CA SER A 362 1.93 13.48 -14.14
C SER A 362 2.63 12.85 -15.38
N ALA A 363 3.12 13.70 -16.28
CA ALA A 363 3.65 13.38 -17.61
C ALA A 363 4.54 14.52 -18.13
N LEU A 364 5.31 14.23 -19.18
CA LEU A 364 6.12 15.23 -19.86
C LEU A 364 5.27 16.10 -20.78
N GLY A 365 5.33 17.42 -20.60
CA GLY A 365 4.75 18.39 -21.54
C GLY A 365 5.49 18.38 -22.88
N THR A 366 4.76 18.19 -23.98
CA THR A 366 5.32 18.11 -25.35
C THR A 366 5.01 19.34 -26.21
N GLY A 367 4.20 20.26 -25.70
CA GLY A 367 3.88 21.53 -26.33
C GLY A 367 2.49 22.02 -25.98
N SER A 368 2.12 23.17 -26.52
CA SER A 368 0.77 23.71 -26.44
C SER A 368 0.36 24.39 -27.73
N THR A 369 -0.95 24.47 -27.96
CA THR A 369 -1.55 25.22 -29.07
C THR A 369 -2.59 26.18 -28.51
N GLU A 370 -2.47 27.45 -28.84
CA GLU A 370 -3.41 28.48 -28.41
C GLU A 370 -4.50 28.73 -29.46
N SER A 371 -5.72 28.98 -28.98
CA SER A 371 -6.84 29.50 -29.77
C SER A 371 -7.27 30.86 -29.20
N GLU A 372 -8.41 31.40 -29.64
CA GLU A 372 -8.93 32.68 -29.15
C GLU A 372 -9.19 32.65 -27.64
N ASP A 373 -9.89 31.60 -27.16
CA ASP A 373 -10.39 31.50 -25.79
C ASP A 373 -9.70 30.44 -24.92
N CYS A 374 -9.03 29.45 -25.53
CA CYS A 374 -8.41 28.33 -24.82
C CYS A 374 -6.97 28.04 -25.24
N VAL A 375 -6.21 27.41 -24.35
CA VAL A 375 -4.91 26.82 -24.63
C VAL A 375 -5.03 25.31 -24.44
N THR A 376 -4.56 24.54 -25.42
CA THR A 376 -4.52 23.07 -25.35
C THR A 376 -3.09 22.62 -25.11
N PHE A 377 -2.86 21.97 -23.98
CA PHE A 377 -1.56 21.41 -23.57
C PHE A 377 -1.48 19.93 -23.95
N LYS A 378 -0.31 19.49 -24.41
CA LYS A 378 -0.05 18.10 -24.81
C LYS A 378 0.93 17.43 -23.86
N PHE A 379 0.64 16.19 -23.49
CA PHE A 379 1.44 15.43 -22.54
C PHE A 379 1.70 14.00 -23.00
N ILE A 380 2.84 13.44 -22.58
CA ILE A 380 3.17 12.03 -22.76
C ILE A 380 3.80 11.43 -21.51
N GLN A 381 3.23 10.35 -21.01
CA GLN A 381 3.80 9.48 -19.98
C GLN A 381 4.20 8.16 -20.64
N ARG A 382 5.50 8.00 -20.86
CA ARG A 382 6.08 6.87 -21.60
C ARG A 382 6.32 5.64 -20.74
N ILE A 383 6.47 5.86 -19.43
CA ILE A 383 6.69 4.78 -18.48
C ILE A 383 5.31 4.31 -17.98
N PRO A 384 5.03 2.99 -17.98
CA PRO A 384 3.76 2.49 -17.46
C PRO A 384 3.57 2.84 -15.98
N ILE A 385 2.43 3.43 -15.65
CA ILE A 385 2.06 3.82 -14.28
C ILE A 385 0.69 3.23 -13.89
N PRO A 386 0.46 2.91 -12.60
CA PRO A 386 -0.86 2.59 -12.09
C PRO A 386 -1.81 3.80 -12.15
N SER A 387 -3.13 3.52 -12.12
CA SER A 387 -4.18 4.55 -12.25
C SER A 387 -4.13 5.62 -11.16
N TYR A 388 -3.76 5.25 -9.93
CA TYR A 388 -3.72 6.20 -8.80
C TYR A 388 -2.69 7.33 -8.98
N LEU A 389 -1.74 7.19 -9.90
CA LEU A 389 -0.71 8.20 -10.22
C LEU A 389 -1.11 9.16 -11.33
N PHE A 390 -2.35 9.06 -11.86
CA PHE A 390 -2.87 10.10 -12.75
C PHE A 390 -3.03 11.41 -12.00
N ALA A 391 -2.38 12.46 -12.50
CA ALA A 391 -2.48 13.79 -11.92
C ALA A 391 -2.76 14.86 -12.98
N ILE A 392 -3.57 15.85 -12.59
CA ILE A 392 -3.80 17.08 -13.35
C ILE A 392 -3.82 18.28 -12.40
N ILE A 393 -3.19 19.37 -12.84
CA ILE A 393 -3.31 20.70 -12.22
C ILE A 393 -3.64 21.71 -13.31
N VAL A 394 -4.58 22.62 -13.02
CA VAL A 394 -4.85 23.79 -13.87
C VAL A 394 -4.95 25.04 -13.01
N GLY A 395 -4.20 26.09 -13.32
CA GLY A 395 -4.28 27.35 -12.59
C GLY A 395 -3.34 28.42 -13.12
N VAL A 396 -3.28 29.56 -12.43
CA VAL A 396 -2.30 30.61 -12.71
C VAL A 396 -0.97 30.20 -12.08
N LEU A 397 -0.11 29.57 -12.88
CA LEU A 397 1.17 29.01 -12.42
C LEU A 397 2.36 29.62 -13.14
N GLU A 398 3.43 29.83 -12.39
CA GLU A 398 4.75 30.17 -12.90
C GLU A 398 5.75 29.06 -12.61
N LYS A 399 6.76 28.96 -13.48
CA LYS A 399 7.86 28.02 -13.37
C LYS A 399 9.14 28.72 -12.91
N ARG A 400 9.93 28.07 -12.08
CA ARG A 400 11.36 28.37 -11.87
C ARG A 400 12.16 27.08 -11.95
N ASP A 401 13.32 27.14 -12.61
CA ASP A 401 14.20 25.99 -12.71
C ASP A 401 15.10 25.89 -11.46
N ILE A 402 15.11 24.71 -10.83
CA ILE A 402 16.05 24.35 -9.76
C ILE A 402 17.33 23.78 -10.40
N SER A 403 17.15 22.93 -11.42
CA SER A 403 18.21 22.32 -12.22
C SER A 403 17.74 22.14 -13.66
N LYS A 404 18.51 21.40 -14.49
CA LYS A 404 18.09 21.04 -15.86
C LYS A 404 16.86 20.12 -15.89
N ARG A 405 16.66 19.32 -14.85
CA ARG A 405 15.62 18.27 -14.78
C ARG A 405 14.66 18.42 -13.60
N CYS A 406 14.91 19.38 -12.71
CA CYS A 406 14.02 19.72 -11.62
C CYS A 406 13.57 21.18 -11.74
N SER A 407 12.27 21.42 -11.64
CA SER A 407 11.69 22.76 -11.59
C SER A 407 10.61 22.83 -10.53
N VAL A 408 10.36 24.04 -10.02
CA VAL A 408 9.23 24.32 -9.15
C VAL A 408 8.17 25.10 -9.91
N TRP A 409 6.92 24.73 -9.68
CA TRP A 409 5.72 25.41 -10.17
C TRP A 409 4.88 25.89 -8.99
N SER A 410 4.34 27.10 -9.09
CA SER A 410 3.51 27.67 -8.02
C SER A 410 2.74 28.89 -8.54
N GLU A 411 1.76 29.35 -7.77
CA GLU A 411 1.20 30.69 -7.96
C GLU A 411 2.30 31.78 -7.88
N PRO A 412 2.19 32.88 -8.66
CA PRO A 412 3.24 33.89 -8.79
C PRO A 412 3.79 34.46 -7.49
N SER A 413 2.94 34.70 -6.47
CA SER A 413 3.42 35.26 -5.20
C SER A 413 4.26 34.30 -4.34
N LEU A 414 4.21 33.00 -4.64
CA LEU A 414 4.83 31.95 -3.84
C LEU A 414 6.02 31.27 -4.54
N VAL A 415 6.18 31.44 -5.86
CA VAL A 415 7.18 30.68 -6.64
C VAL A 415 8.62 30.93 -6.19
N GLU A 416 8.98 32.15 -5.79
CA GLU A 416 10.33 32.46 -5.30
C GLU A 416 10.60 31.84 -3.92
N LYS A 417 9.58 31.77 -3.05
CA LYS A 417 9.69 31.09 -1.75
C LYS A 417 9.84 29.58 -1.96
N ALA A 418 9.06 29.02 -2.88
CA ALA A 418 9.14 27.60 -3.23
C ALA A 418 10.49 27.24 -3.85
N LEU A 419 11.05 28.11 -4.72
CA LEU A 419 12.39 27.94 -5.27
C LEU A 419 13.46 27.90 -4.18
N TYR A 420 13.39 28.81 -3.21
CA TYR A 420 14.31 28.81 -2.08
C TYR A 420 14.19 27.54 -1.23
N GLU A 421 12.95 27.13 -0.93
CA GLU A 421 12.67 25.99 -0.06
C GLU A 421 13.12 24.66 -0.70
N PHE A 422 12.94 24.53 -2.02
CA PHE A 422 13.13 23.28 -2.76
C PHE A 422 14.48 23.19 -3.48
N ALA A 423 15.40 24.12 -3.21
CA ALA A 423 16.68 24.20 -3.91
C ALA A 423 17.54 22.92 -3.80
N ASP A 424 17.33 22.10 -2.76
CA ASP A 424 18.05 20.84 -2.56
C ASP A 424 17.46 19.64 -3.32
N ALA A 425 16.35 19.81 -4.06
CA ALA A 425 15.68 18.72 -4.78
C ALA A 425 16.62 17.95 -5.73
N GLU A 426 17.48 18.64 -6.49
CA GLU A 426 18.44 17.98 -7.40
C GLU A 426 19.50 17.17 -6.62
N LYS A 427 19.92 17.68 -5.46
CA LYS A 427 20.90 16.99 -4.60
C LYS A 427 20.28 15.73 -4.00
N ILE A 428 19.04 15.81 -3.53
CA ILE A 428 18.24 14.68 -3.04
C ILE A 428 18.13 13.63 -4.16
N LEU A 429 17.69 14.04 -5.36
CA LEU A 429 17.52 13.16 -6.51
C LEU A 429 18.82 12.45 -6.90
N THR A 430 19.93 13.19 -6.99
CA THR A 430 21.24 12.62 -7.34
C THR A 430 21.71 11.62 -6.27
N THR A 431 21.49 11.93 -4.99
CA THR A 431 21.81 11.02 -3.89
C THR A 431 21.00 9.73 -3.98
N ALA A 432 19.69 9.85 -4.24
CA ALA A 432 18.81 8.69 -4.43
C ALA A 432 19.22 7.84 -5.64
N GLU A 433 19.61 8.47 -6.76
CA GLU A 433 20.08 7.76 -7.95
C GLU A 433 21.35 6.93 -7.70
N GLU A 434 22.31 7.50 -7.00
CA GLU A 434 23.56 6.82 -6.64
C GLU A 434 23.28 5.56 -5.80
N MET A 435 22.35 5.67 -4.84
CA MET A 435 22.00 4.60 -3.90
C MET A 435 21.11 3.52 -4.55
N PHE A 436 20.10 3.90 -5.32
CA PHE A 436 19.00 3.01 -5.70
C PHE A 436 18.90 2.73 -7.20
N GLY A 437 19.70 3.39 -8.04
CA GLY A 437 19.72 3.20 -9.48
C GLY A 437 19.16 4.38 -10.27
N PRO A 438 19.20 4.36 -11.61
CA PRO A 438 18.87 5.51 -12.44
C PRO A 438 17.44 6.04 -12.23
N TYR A 439 17.28 7.36 -12.29
CA TYR A 439 15.95 7.98 -12.35
C TYR A 439 15.40 7.91 -13.78
N VAL A 440 14.28 7.21 -13.97
CA VAL A 440 13.79 6.85 -15.32
C VAL A 440 12.69 7.78 -15.86
N TRP A 441 12.30 8.82 -15.12
CA TRP A 441 11.11 9.64 -15.42
C TRP A 441 11.41 10.95 -16.16
N ASP A 442 12.65 11.13 -16.62
CA ASP A 442 13.21 12.31 -17.31
C ASP A 442 13.25 13.61 -16.49
N ARG A 443 12.11 14.05 -15.92
CA ARG A 443 11.98 15.24 -15.09
C ARG A 443 11.45 14.91 -13.69
N CYS A 444 11.81 15.72 -12.71
CA CYS A 444 11.34 15.67 -11.33
C CYS A 444 10.89 17.09 -10.95
N ASP A 445 9.75 17.53 -11.49
CA ASP A 445 9.19 18.84 -11.16
C ASP A 445 8.37 18.76 -9.87
N LEU A 446 8.32 19.86 -9.11
CA LEU A 446 7.52 20.01 -7.90
C LEU A 446 6.46 21.09 -8.13
N VAL A 447 5.23 20.86 -7.67
CA VAL A 447 4.17 21.87 -7.69
C VAL A 447 3.73 22.18 -6.27
N LEU A 448 3.91 23.44 -5.88
CA LEU A 448 3.37 23.94 -4.62
C LEU A 448 1.87 24.18 -4.80
N LEU A 449 1.06 23.34 -4.14
CA LEU A 449 -0.38 23.46 -4.20
C LEU A 449 -0.90 24.63 -3.34
N PRO A 450 -2.15 25.07 -3.57
CA PRO A 450 -2.78 26.08 -2.72
C PRO A 450 -2.90 25.64 -1.25
N PRO A 451 -3.05 26.59 -0.29
CA PRO A 451 -3.17 26.29 1.15
C PRO A 451 -4.29 25.33 1.55
N SER A 452 -5.23 25.10 0.64
CA SER A 452 -6.34 24.18 0.78
C SER A 452 -5.94 22.71 0.67
N PHE A 453 -4.77 22.37 0.10
CA PHE A 453 -4.33 20.97 -0.06
C PHE A 453 -4.22 20.24 1.30
N PRO A 454 -4.96 19.14 1.52
CA PRO A 454 -5.09 18.54 2.85
C PRO A 454 -3.96 17.56 3.23
N PHE A 455 -3.15 17.10 2.26
CA PHE A 455 -2.09 16.10 2.46
C PHE A 455 -0.68 16.72 2.59
N GLY A 456 0.33 15.88 2.78
CA GLY A 456 1.75 16.28 2.84
C GLY A 456 2.34 16.50 1.45
N GLY A 457 2.37 15.45 0.65
CA GLY A 457 2.72 15.45 -0.77
C GLY A 457 1.96 14.36 -1.52
N MET A 458 2.28 14.20 -2.79
CA MET A 458 1.85 13.08 -3.64
C MET A 458 2.90 12.87 -4.74
N GLU A 459 3.33 11.62 -4.91
CA GLU A 459 4.49 11.20 -5.71
C GLU A 459 4.23 11.12 -7.23
N ASN A 460 3.26 11.89 -7.72
CA ASN A 460 2.84 11.92 -9.11
C ASN A 460 4.06 11.99 -10.06
N PRO A 461 4.28 10.98 -10.94
CA PRO A 461 5.47 10.88 -11.77
C PRO A 461 5.70 12.14 -12.60
N CYS A 462 6.95 12.57 -12.71
CA CYS A 462 7.37 13.81 -13.34
C CYS A 462 6.93 15.11 -12.65
N LEU A 463 5.95 15.08 -11.73
CA LEU A 463 5.26 16.26 -11.20
C LEU A 463 4.77 16.07 -9.76
N ILE A 464 5.67 16.05 -8.79
CA ILE A 464 5.38 15.86 -7.37
C ILE A 464 4.51 16.99 -6.84
N PHE A 465 3.42 16.68 -6.14
CA PHE A 465 2.60 17.69 -5.46
C PHE A 465 3.11 17.91 -4.04
N VAL A 466 3.15 19.17 -3.60
CA VAL A 466 3.68 19.54 -2.28
C VAL A 466 2.76 20.54 -1.59
N THR A 467 2.49 20.30 -0.31
CA THR A 467 1.72 21.24 0.54
C THR A 467 2.49 22.56 0.76
N PRO A 468 1.82 23.72 0.84
CA PRO A 468 2.50 24.97 1.15
C PRO A 468 2.97 25.06 2.61
N THR A 469 2.55 24.14 3.48
CA THR A 469 3.03 24.08 4.87
C THR A 469 4.50 23.71 5.01
N VAL A 470 5.15 23.27 3.92
CA VAL A 470 6.61 23.05 3.88
C VAL A 470 7.41 24.34 3.70
N LEU A 471 6.78 25.48 3.35
CA LEU A 471 7.47 26.76 3.17
C LEU A 471 7.87 27.35 4.53
N THR A 472 8.91 26.78 5.13
CA THR A 472 9.39 27.15 6.46
C THR A 472 10.40 28.30 6.44
N GLY A 473 11.00 28.60 5.29
CA GLY A 473 12.00 29.65 5.13
C GLY A 473 13.40 29.25 5.59
N ASP A 474 13.59 28.00 6.01
CA ASP A 474 14.86 27.42 6.47
C ASP A 474 15.13 26.02 5.90
N ARG A 475 14.25 25.51 5.02
CA ARG A 475 14.31 24.17 4.39
C ARG A 475 14.18 23.00 5.35
N SER A 476 13.73 23.24 6.59
CA SER A 476 13.62 22.19 7.61
C SER A 476 12.61 21.10 7.28
N MET A 477 11.69 21.35 6.33
CA MET A 477 10.68 20.40 5.85
C MET A 477 11.05 19.71 4.53
N ALA A 478 12.31 19.78 4.10
CA ALA A 478 12.80 19.10 2.89
C ALA A 478 12.67 17.57 2.93
N THR A 479 12.40 16.97 4.09
CA THR A 479 12.12 15.53 4.21
C THR A 479 10.91 15.10 3.42
N VAL A 480 9.87 15.93 3.34
CA VAL A 480 8.70 15.65 2.48
C VAL A 480 9.14 15.49 1.03
N ILE A 481 10.02 16.36 0.54
CA ILE A 481 10.56 16.24 -0.83
C ILE A 481 11.38 14.95 -0.99
N THR A 482 12.15 14.59 0.03
CA THR A 482 12.95 13.36 0.03
C THR A 482 12.06 12.11 -0.06
N HIS A 483 10.93 12.12 0.65
CA HIS A 483 9.92 11.07 0.61
C HIS A 483 9.34 10.90 -0.80
N GLU A 484 8.82 11.99 -1.38
CA GLU A 484 8.22 11.95 -2.71
C GLU A 484 9.24 11.59 -3.81
N VAL A 485 10.51 12.01 -3.66
CA VAL A 485 11.58 11.58 -4.58
C VAL A 485 11.83 10.08 -4.44
N ALA A 486 11.88 9.53 -3.23
CA ALA A 486 12.10 8.10 -3.02
C ALA A 486 11.01 7.23 -3.65
N HIS A 487 9.76 7.69 -3.67
CA HIS A 487 8.65 7.00 -4.35
C HIS A 487 8.88 6.76 -5.86
N SER A 488 9.76 7.55 -6.49
CA SER A 488 10.15 7.34 -7.89
C SER A 488 10.73 5.95 -8.15
N TRP A 489 11.20 5.26 -7.11
CA TRP A 489 11.61 3.85 -7.13
C TRP A 489 10.59 2.93 -6.42
N THR A 490 10.14 3.29 -5.21
CA THR A 490 9.25 2.45 -4.37
C THR A 490 7.84 3.05 -4.31
N GLY A 491 6.93 2.51 -5.11
CA GLY A 491 5.60 3.06 -5.37
C GLY A 491 5.40 3.22 -6.87
N ASN A 492 6.17 4.09 -7.51
CA ASN A 492 6.00 4.38 -8.93
C ASN A 492 6.58 3.26 -9.81
N LEU A 493 7.84 2.89 -9.57
CA LEU A 493 8.56 1.92 -10.40
C LEU A 493 8.27 0.48 -9.96
N VAL A 494 8.40 0.19 -8.67
CA VAL A 494 7.92 -1.05 -8.02
C VAL A 494 6.67 -0.72 -7.22
N THR A 495 5.52 -1.26 -7.60
CA THR A 495 4.23 -0.90 -6.98
C THR A 495 3.68 -2.06 -6.16
N ASN A 496 2.92 -1.79 -5.11
CA ASN A 496 2.04 -2.78 -4.49
C ASN A 496 1.00 -3.30 -5.49
N ALA A 497 0.75 -4.61 -5.48
CA ALA A 497 -0.25 -5.26 -6.34
C ALA A 497 -1.70 -4.90 -5.98
N THR A 498 -1.96 -4.72 -4.68
CA THR A 498 -3.25 -4.35 -4.10
C THR A 498 -3.00 -3.43 -2.89
N TRP A 499 -4.02 -2.72 -2.43
CA TRP A 499 -3.89 -1.85 -1.24
C TRP A 499 -3.66 -2.61 0.07
N GLU A 500 -3.89 -3.94 0.11
CA GLU A 500 -3.52 -4.77 1.26
C GLU A 500 -1.98 -4.90 1.42
N HIS A 501 -1.24 -4.64 0.33
CA HIS A 501 0.22 -4.64 0.30
C HIS A 501 0.81 -3.22 0.29
N PHE A 502 0.04 -2.19 0.68
CA PHE A 502 0.45 -0.79 0.59
C PHE A 502 1.76 -0.46 1.35
N TRP A 503 2.08 -1.22 2.40
CA TRP A 503 3.37 -1.08 3.10
C TRP A 503 4.61 -1.31 2.20
N LEU A 504 4.47 -2.03 1.07
CA LEU A 504 5.54 -2.20 0.09
C LEU A 504 5.88 -0.91 -0.65
N ASN A 505 4.91 0.01 -0.76
CA ASN A 505 5.19 1.38 -1.18
C ASN A 505 5.75 2.13 0.03
N GLU A 506 4.92 2.35 1.04
CA GLU A 506 5.19 3.36 2.07
C GLU A 506 6.30 2.98 3.05
N GLY A 507 6.30 1.73 3.50
CA GLY A 507 7.33 1.23 4.40
C GLY A 507 8.71 1.28 3.76
N PHE A 508 8.80 0.91 2.48
CA PHE A 508 10.02 1.04 1.70
C PHE A 508 10.38 2.51 1.47
N THR A 509 9.45 3.36 1.04
CA THR A 509 9.71 4.78 0.79
C THR A 509 10.24 5.47 2.03
N VAL A 510 9.61 5.33 3.20
CA VAL A 510 10.12 5.91 4.46
C VAL A 510 11.50 5.35 4.81
N PHE A 511 11.75 4.06 4.54
CA PHE A 511 13.08 3.48 4.75
C PHE A 511 14.14 4.09 3.82
N LEU A 512 13.82 4.27 2.53
CA LEU A 512 14.69 4.89 1.52
C LEU A 512 14.91 6.38 1.81
N GLU A 513 13.85 7.11 2.16
CA GLU A 513 13.89 8.51 2.60
C GLU A 513 14.91 8.68 3.73
N ARG A 514 14.77 7.89 4.80
CA ARG A 514 15.66 7.91 5.96
C ARG A 514 17.09 7.52 5.60
N LYS A 515 17.29 6.64 4.62
CA LYS A 515 18.60 6.29 4.08
C LYS A 515 19.24 7.46 3.32
N ILE A 516 18.47 8.20 2.52
CA ILE A 516 18.94 9.40 1.81
C ILE A 516 19.30 10.50 2.82
N ILE A 517 18.44 10.75 3.82
CA ILE A 517 18.73 11.67 4.93
C ILE A 517 20.00 11.23 5.66
N GLY A 518 20.16 9.94 5.95
CA GLY A 518 21.36 9.40 6.57
C GLY A 518 22.63 9.67 5.75
N ARG A 519 22.53 9.62 4.42
CA ARG A 519 23.65 9.94 3.50
C ARG A 519 23.94 11.44 3.45
N MET A 520 22.93 12.29 3.56
CA MET A 520 23.04 13.75 3.46
C MET A 520 23.40 14.45 4.77
N GLU A 521 22.86 13.96 5.89
CA GLU A 521 22.90 14.59 7.21
C GLU A 521 23.58 13.73 8.29
N GLY A 522 23.76 12.43 8.03
CA GLY A 522 24.46 11.48 8.89
C GLY A 522 23.57 10.41 9.53
N GLU A 523 24.17 9.27 9.91
CA GLU A 523 23.44 8.12 10.46
C GLU A 523 22.71 8.44 11.76
N GLU A 524 23.23 9.32 12.62
CA GLU A 524 22.53 9.74 13.86
C GLU A 524 21.17 10.38 13.54
N MET A 525 21.07 11.14 12.45
CA MET A 525 19.82 11.79 12.03
C MET A 525 18.82 10.77 11.47
N ARG A 526 19.29 9.82 10.67
CA ARG A 526 18.48 8.67 10.21
C ARG A 526 17.89 7.89 11.39
N GLN A 527 18.71 7.59 12.39
CA GLN A 527 18.29 6.87 13.59
C GLN A 527 17.28 7.67 14.41
N PHE A 528 17.47 8.99 14.52
CA PHE A 528 16.53 9.89 15.19
C PHE A 528 15.17 9.94 14.48
N ASP A 529 15.14 10.02 13.15
CA ASP A 529 13.90 10.01 12.37
C ASP A 529 13.17 8.67 12.54
N ALA A 530 13.90 7.55 12.49
CA ALA A 530 13.33 6.22 12.70
C ALA A 530 12.76 6.05 14.12
N GLN A 531 13.48 6.53 15.13
CA GLN A 531 12.99 6.52 16.52
C GLN A 531 11.75 7.39 16.69
N SER A 532 11.75 8.59 16.11
CA SER A 532 10.64 9.53 16.17
C SER A 532 9.37 8.92 15.56
N GLY A 533 9.49 8.35 14.36
CA GLY A 533 8.38 7.70 13.68
C GLY A 533 7.82 6.49 14.43
N TRP A 534 8.69 5.70 15.07
CA TRP A 534 8.26 4.56 15.88
C TRP A 534 7.59 4.98 17.20
N GLU A 535 8.23 5.86 17.97
CA GLU A 535 7.81 6.17 19.34
C GLU A 535 6.71 7.23 19.41
N ASP A 536 6.77 8.25 18.54
CA ASP A 536 5.91 9.42 18.63
C ASP A 536 4.79 9.44 17.58
N ASP A 537 4.97 8.75 16.44
CA ASP A 537 3.97 8.71 15.38
C ASP A 537 3.18 7.39 15.38
N LEU A 538 3.85 6.24 15.23
CA LEU A 538 3.19 4.93 15.12
C LEU A 538 2.35 4.56 16.35
N ILE A 539 2.96 4.58 17.54
CA ILE A 539 2.31 4.11 18.78
C ILE A 539 1.09 4.97 19.13
N PRO A 540 1.15 6.32 19.15
CA PRO A 540 -0.01 7.13 19.47
C PRO A 540 -1.11 7.02 18.41
N ASN A 541 -0.79 7.05 17.12
CA ASN A 541 -1.79 6.97 16.05
C ASN A 541 -2.53 5.62 16.08
N MET A 542 -1.85 4.49 16.30
CA MET A 542 -2.52 3.20 16.48
C MET A 542 -3.55 3.24 17.61
N LYS A 543 -3.18 3.83 18.75
CA LYS A 543 -4.05 3.91 19.93
C LYS A 543 -5.24 4.83 19.70
N GLU A 544 -5.02 5.99 19.07
CA GLU A 544 -6.01 7.06 18.95
C GLU A 544 -6.95 6.89 17.74
N GLN A 545 -6.44 6.40 16.61
CA GLN A 545 -7.22 6.26 15.37
C GLN A 545 -8.08 4.99 15.38
N PHE A 546 -7.53 3.86 15.82
CA PHE A 546 -8.20 2.55 15.70
C PHE A 546 -8.33 1.77 17.02
N GLY A 547 -7.36 1.92 17.92
CA GLY A 547 -7.14 0.99 19.03
C GLY A 547 -6.23 -0.17 18.64
N MET A 548 -5.47 -0.70 19.62
CA MET A 548 -4.36 -1.63 19.37
C MET A 548 -4.77 -2.98 18.76
N ASP A 549 -6.00 -3.44 19.01
CA ASP A 549 -6.48 -4.75 18.53
C ASP A 549 -7.22 -4.67 17.18
N HIS A 550 -7.28 -3.48 16.56
CA HIS A 550 -8.05 -3.28 15.34
C HIS A 550 -7.36 -3.92 14.11
N PRO A 551 -8.09 -4.57 13.17
CA PRO A 551 -7.50 -5.20 11.98
C PRO A 551 -6.67 -4.27 11.09
N PHE A 552 -7.00 -2.99 11.01
CA PHE A 552 -6.22 -1.99 10.25
C PHE A 552 -4.89 -1.60 10.90
N THR A 553 -4.55 -2.17 12.06
CA THR A 553 -3.20 -2.07 12.65
C THR A 553 -2.22 -3.14 12.15
N LYS A 554 -2.72 -4.10 11.35
CA LYS A 554 -1.89 -5.07 10.62
C LYS A 554 -1.12 -4.36 9.51
N LEU A 555 0.06 -4.88 9.19
CA LEU A 555 0.86 -4.36 8.07
C LEU A 555 0.26 -4.76 6.71
N CYS A 556 -0.37 -5.93 6.65
CA CYS A 556 -1.24 -6.37 5.56
C CYS A 556 -2.70 -6.48 6.05
N PRO A 557 -3.46 -5.37 6.05
CA PRO A 557 -4.84 -5.36 6.51
C PRO A 557 -5.76 -6.05 5.48
N PRO A 558 -6.84 -6.72 5.93
CA PRO A 558 -7.87 -7.23 5.02
C PRO A 558 -8.76 -6.08 4.53
N LEU A 559 -8.95 -5.95 3.21
CA LEU A 559 -9.72 -4.85 2.60
C LEU A 559 -10.99 -5.29 1.85
N GLN A 560 -11.31 -6.58 1.85
CA GLN A 560 -12.56 -7.06 1.23
C GLN A 560 -13.80 -6.38 1.83
N GLY A 561 -14.52 -5.62 1.00
CA GLY A 561 -15.72 -4.89 1.41
C GLY A 561 -15.48 -3.61 2.20
N HIS A 562 -14.24 -3.12 2.24
CA HIS A 562 -13.85 -1.87 2.92
C HIS A 562 -13.37 -0.83 1.92
N ASP A 563 -13.57 0.47 2.24
CA ASP A 563 -12.95 1.55 1.48
C ASP A 563 -11.47 1.62 1.90
N PRO A 564 -10.49 1.62 0.99
CA PRO A 564 -9.08 1.79 1.33
C PRO A 564 -8.80 3.04 2.18
N ASP A 565 -9.58 4.10 2.01
CA ASP A 565 -9.45 5.33 2.81
C ASP A 565 -9.74 5.09 4.31
N ASP A 566 -10.55 4.08 4.65
CA ASP A 566 -10.82 3.70 6.05
C ASP A 566 -9.58 3.08 6.73
N ALA A 567 -8.70 2.45 5.95
CA ALA A 567 -7.46 1.85 6.43
C ALA A 567 -6.26 2.81 6.38
N TYR A 568 -6.39 3.94 5.68
CA TYR A 568 -5.33 4.95 5.56
C TYR A 568 -4.88 5.45 6.94
N SER A 569 -3.59 5.32 7.20
CA SER A 569 -2.96 5.71 8.47
C SER A 569 -1.44 5.73 8.35
N ILE A 570 -0.75 6.16 9.42
CA ILE A 570 0.72 6.13 9.51
C ILE A 570 1.31 4.71 9.64
N ILE A 571 0.46 3.70 9.78
CA ILE A 571 0.87 2.33 10.09
C ILE A 571 1.71 1.68 8.97
N PRO A 572 1.26 1.63 7.70
CA PRO A 572 2.06 1.09 6.60
C PRO A 572 3.43 1.79 6.44
N TYR A 573 3.48 3.10 6.72
CA TYR A 573 4.69 3.91 6.71
C TYR A 573 5.68 3.47 7.80
N GLU A 574 5.28 3.59 9.06
CA GLU A 574 6.21 3.47 10.19
C GLU A 574 6.43 2.03 10.65
N LYS A 575 5.38 1.19 10.65
CA LYS A 575 5.53 -0.25 10.95
C LYS A 575 6.29 -0.93 9.82
N GLY A 576 6.06 -0.54 8.55
CA GLY A 576 6.78 -1.05 7.39
C GLY A 576 8.27 -0.66 7.39
N SER A 577 8.57 0.63 7.57
CA SER A 577 9.96 1.12 7.67
C SER A 577 10.69 0.51 8.86
N GLY A 578 10.02 0.44 10.02
CA GLY A 578 10.53 -0.25 11.20
C GLY A 578 10.82 -1.73 10.94
N PHE A 579 9.96 -2.42 10.19
CA PHE A 579 10.21 -3.82 9.84
C PHE A 579 11.46 -4.01 8.97
N LEU A 580 11.64 -3.16 7.96
CA LEU A 580 12.83 -3.19 7.11
C LEU A 580 14.10 -2.88 7.90
N MET A 581 14.04 -1.93 8.83
CA MET A 581 15.15 -1.62 9.73
C MET A 581 15.47 -2.78 10.67
N TYR A 582 14.47 -3.47 11.20
CA TYR A 582 14.65 -4.67 12.00
C TYR A 582 15.33 -5.79 11.20
N ILE A 583 14.89 -6.03 9.96
CA ILE A 583 15.51 -7.00 9.04
C ILE A 583 16.97 -6.62 8.77
N GLU A 584 17.26 -5.37 8.43
CA GLU A 584 18.62 -4.89 8.19
C GLU A 584 19.53 -5.17 9.39
N GLN A 585 19.07 -4.84 10.60
CA GLN A 585 19.81 -5.03 11.85
C GLN A 585 20.04 -6.51 12.16
N LYS A 586 19.04 -7.36 11.93
CA LYS A 586 19.15 -8.82 12.13
C LYS A 586 20.14 -9.46 11.18
N LEU A 587 20.15 -9.04 9.91
CA LEU A 587 21.11 -9.52 8.92
C LEU A 587 22.54 -9.05 9.25
N GLY A 588 22.69 -7.86 9.86
CA GLY A 588 23.96 -7.32 10.35
C GLY A 588 24.94 -6.95 9.23
N CYS A 589 24.44 -6.69 8.01
CA CYS A 589 25.25 -6.42 6.83
C CYS A 589 24.70 -5.25 6.01
N ASN A 590 24.75 -4.04 6.57
CA ASN A 590 24.13 -2.82 6.02
C ASN A 590 24.48 -2.55 4.54
N GLU A 591 25.75 -2.68 4.15
CA GLU A 591 26.16 -2.45 2.75
C GLU A 591 25.54 -3.47 1.79
N ARG A 592 25.40 -4.73 2.21
CA ARG A 592 24.74 -5.77 1.42
C ARG A 592 23.24 -5.54 1.38
N PHE A 593 22.64 -5.02 2.46
CA PHE A 593 21.25 -4.64 2.49
C PHE A 593 20.95 -3.47 1.54
N GLU A 594 21.83 -2.46 1.47
CA GLU A 594 21.70 -1.37 0.50
C GLU A 594 21.79 -1.87 -0.95
N ARG A 595 22.70 -2.81 -1.24
CA ARG A 595 22.74 -3.50 -2.54
C ARG A 595 21.46 -4.30 -2.81
N PHE A 596 20.93 -4.99 -1.81
CA PHE A 596 19.64 -5.68 -1.91
C PHE A 596 18.52 -4.72 -2.32
N LEU A 597 18.42 -3.52 -1.72
CA LEU A 597 17.37 -2.54 -2.09
C LEU A 597 17.47 -2.16 -3.57
N LYS A 598 18.69 -1.87 -4.05
CA LYS A 598 18.94 -1.58 -5.47
C LYS A 598 18.56 -2.74 -6.38
N ASP A 599 18.94 -3.96 -5.99
CA ASP A 599 18.65 -5.18 -6.77
C ASP A 599 17.15 -5.55 -6.72
N TYR A 600 16.46 -5.28 -5.61
CA TYR A 600 15.01 -5.40 -5.45
C TYR A 600 14.29 -4.46 -6.40
N ILE A 601 14.70 -3.19 -6.44
CA ILE A 601 14.12 -2.22 -7.37
C ILE A 601 14.36 -2.65 -8.82
N ASN A 602 15.58 -3.06 -9.17
CA ASN A 602 15.90 -3.53 -10.51
C ASN A 602 15.09 -4.78 -10.91
N LYS A 603 14.90 -5.74 -9.99
CA LYS A 603 14.18 -7.00 -10.23
C LYS A 603 12.69 -6.78 -10.53
N PHE A 604 12.09 -5.83 -9.81
CA PHE A 604 10.65 -5.57 -9.84
C PHE A 604 10.27 -4.28 -10.59
N ALA A 605 11.25 -3.60 -11.20
CA ALA A 605 10.98 -2.40 -11.98
C ALA A 605 9.87 -2.62 -13.02
N TYR A 606 8.96 -1.65 -13.10
CA TYR A 606 7.77 -1.65 -13.97
C TYR A 606 6.73 -2.73 -13.63
N LYS A 607 6.80 -3.36 -12.46
CA LYS A 607 5.85 -4.38 -12.01
C LYS A 607 5.08 -3.93 -10.77
N SER A 608 4.00 -4.65 -10.51
CA SER A 608 3.26 -4.59 -9.25
C SER A 608 3.43 -5.93 -8.53
N ILE A 609 3.68 -5.91 -7.22
CA ILE A 609 4.09 -7.10 -6.45
C ILE A 609 3.30 -7.25 -5.15
N VAL A 610 3.23 -8.47 -4.64
CA VAL A 610 2.64 -8.79 -3.33
C VAL A 610 3.74 -9.01 -2.28
N THR A 611 3.36 -9.03 -1.00
CA THR A 611 4.32 -9.22 0.12
C THR A 611 5.17 -10.50 -0.04
N SER A 612 4.59 -11.58 -0.57
CA SER A 612 5.31 -12.84 -0.78
C SER A 612 6.40 -12.75 -1.84
N ASP A 613 6.26 -11.90 -2.87
CA ASP A 613 7.31 -11.66 -3.87
C ASP A 613 8.53 -10.99 -3.21
N CYS A 614 8.29 -9.97 -2.40
CA CYS A 614 9.33 -9.27 -1.64
C CYS A 614 10.04 -10.24 -0.67
N LYS A 615 9.27 -11.01 0.11
CA LYS A 615 9.82 -12.01 1.04
C LYS A 615 10.62 -13.07 0.28
N GLY A 616 10.10 -13.62 -0.82
CA GLY A 616 10.79 -14.62 -1.64
C GLY A 616 12.11 -14.09 -2.19
N PHE A 617 12.13 -12.85 -2.71
CA PHE A 617 13.37 -12.24 -3.20
C PHE A 617 14.38 -11.98 -2.09
N LEU A 618 13.93 -11.57 -0.89
CA LEU A 618 14.81 -11.42 0.28
C LEU A 618 15.50 -12.74 0.65
N TYR A 619 14.74 -13.85 0.71
CA TYR A 619 15.28 -15.19 0.97
C TYR A 619 16.25 -15.64 -0.12
N GLN A 620 15.92 -15.39 -1.38
CA GLN A 620 16.80 -15.70 -2.51
C GLN A 620 18.13 -14.92 -2.41
N TYR A 621 18.06 -13.63 -2.09
CA TYR A 621 19.22 -12.73 -2.04
C TYR A 621 20.14 -13.04 -0.85
N PHE A 622 19.55 -13.41 0.29
CA PHE A 622 20.24 -13.75 1.54
C PHE A 622 20.17 -15.25 1.83
N ASN A 623 20.36 -16.08 0.80
CA ASN A 623 20.31 -17.54 0.92
C ASN A 623 21.36 -18.14 1.89
N ASP A 624 22.43 -17.41 2.20
CA ASP A 624 23.45 -17.75 3.19
C ASP A 624 23.06 -17.34 4.63
N LYS A 625 21.90 -16.70 4.80
CA LYS A 625 21.38 -16.19 6.08
C LYS A 625 19.91 -16.59 6.30
N THR A 626 19.45 -17.69 5.69
CA THR A 626 18.08 -18.19 5.87
C THR A 626 17.75 -18.45 7.32
N ASP A 627 18.68 -19.00 8.12
CA ASP A 627 18.49 -19.22 9.55
C ASP A 627 18.12 -17.93 10.32
N ILE A 628 18.69 -16.79 9.91
CA ILE A 628 18.37 -15.47 10.49
C ILE A 628 16.97 -15.04 10.06
N LEU A 629 16.63 -15.21 8.78
CA LEU A 629 15.32 -14.86 8.25
C LEU A 629 14.19 -15.73 8.83
N ASP A 630 14.47 -17.01 9.08
CA ASP A 630 13.54 -17.97 9.70
C ASP A 630 13.33 -17.70 11.19
N SER A 631 14.29 -17.03 11.84
CA SER A 631 14.11 -16.55 13.22
C SER A 631 13.15 -15.35 13.36
N ILE A 632 12.76 -14.72 12.23
CA ILE A 632 11.82 -13.60 12.22
C ILE A 632 10.39 -14.15 12.27
N ASN A 633 9.60 -13.68 13.24
CA ASN A 633 8.18 -13.95 13.30
C ASN A 633 7.42 -13.15 12.22
N TRP A 634 7.45 -13.63 10.98
CA TRP A 634 6.82 -12.97 9.83
C TRP A 634 5.32 -12.75 10.02
N ASP A 635 4.62 -13.73 10.61
CA ASP A 635 3.17 -13.64 10.81
C ASP A 635 2.80 -12.51 11.76
N GLU A 636 3.55 -12.33 12.85
CA GLU A 636 3.33 -11.22 13.78
C GLU A 636 3.56 -9.85 13.13
N TRP A 637 4.64 -9.70 12.35
CA TRP A 637 4.94 -8.44 11.67
C TRP A 637 3.90 -8.09 10.60
N LEU A 638 3.50 -9.08 9.79
CA LEU A 638 2.62 -8.87 8.64
C LEU A 638 1.14 -8.86 9.02
N HIS A 639 0.72 -9.78 9.90
CA HIS A 639 -0.69 -10.08 10.18
C HIS A 639 -1.08 -9.89 11.65
N GLY A 640 -0.12 -9.61 12.54
CA GLY A 640 -0.37 -9.24 13.93
C GLY A 640 -0.88 -7.80 14.07
N THR A 641 -1.85 -7.61 14.97
CA THR A 641 -2.39 -6.29 15.36
C THR A 641 -1.46 -5.58 16.34
N GLY A 642 -1.56 -4.26 16.40
CA GLY A 642 -0.79 -3.42 17.31
C GLY A 642 0.70 -3.40 17.03
N ILE A 643 1.48 -3.15 18.08
CA ILE A 643 2.95 -3.08 18.02
C ILE A 643 3.54 -4.49 18.13
N PRO A 644 4.45 -4.90 17.24
CA PRO A 644 5.14 -6.18 17.35
C PRO A 644 5.89 -6.32 18.68
N THR A 645 6.02 -7.55 19.20
CA THR A 645 6.74 -7.85 20.45
C THR A 645 8.21 -7.46 20.42
N VAL A 646 8.79 -7.44 19.22
CA VAL A 646 10.16 -6.99 18.96
C VAL A 646 10.15 -5.68 18.19
N ARG A 647 11.06 -4.77 18.53
CA ARG A 647 11.23 -3.50 17.83
C ARG A 647 12.67 -3.33 17.33
N PRO A 648 12.92 -2.46 16.33
CA PRO A 648 14.27 -2.08 15.95
C PRO A 648 15.02 -1.44 17.11
N HIS A 649 16.35 -1.55 17.09
CA HIS A 649 17.22 -0.77 17.96
C HIS A 649 17.45 0.62 17.35
N PHE A 650 17.35 1.67 18.16
CA PHE A 650 17.62 3.05 17.71
C PHE A 650 18.77 3.66 18.50
N ASP A 651 19.65 4.41 17.80
CA ASP A 651 20.57 5.32 18.51
C ASP A 651 19.76 6.47 19.12
N ASN A 652 19.75 6.51 20.46
CA ASN A 652 18.94 7.45 21.23
C ASN A 652 19.66 8.78 21.53
N LYS A 653 20.88 9.04 21.02
CA LYS A 653 21.68 10.22 21.38
C LYS A 653 20.97 11.55 21.09
N LEU A 654 20.47 11.74 19.87
CA LEU A 654 19.79 12.98 19.48
C LEU A 654 18.45 13.13 20.21
N MET A 655 17.69 12.04 20.36
CA MET A 655 16.41 12.03 21.07
C MET A 655 16.57 12.31 22.57
N LYS A 656 17.61 11.75 23.18
CA LYS A 656 17.96 12.03 24.58
C LYS A 656 18.18 13.52 24.82
N SER A 657 18.87 14.22 23.93
CA SER A 657 19.09 15.67 24.10
C SER A 657 17.80 16.48 24.07
N ALA A 658 16.83 16.10 23.22
CA ALA A 658 15.50 16.73 23.19
C ALA A 658 14.71 16.43 24.48
N ARG A 659 14.73 15.17 24.93
CA ARG A 659 14.08 14.74 26.19
C ARG A 659 14.67 15.41 27.42
N ASP A 660 15.99 15.53 27.49
CA ASP A 660 16.69 16.17 28.60
C ASP A 660 16.28 17.65 28.72
N LEU A 661 16.22 18.38 27.60
CA LEU A 661 15.77 19.78 27.60
C LEU A 661 14.29 19.92 27.97
N ALA A 662 13.42 19.06 27.40
CA ALA A 662 12.01 19.04 27.75
C ALA A 662 11.80 18.76 29.25
N ALA A 663 12.47 17.74 29.79
CA ALA A 663 12.43 17.39 31.21
C ALA A 663 12.94 18.53 32.09
N LYS A 664 14.00 19.26 31.66
CA LYS A 664 14.49 20.43 32.37
C LYS A 664 13.40 21.51 32.50
N TRP A 665 12.67 21.81 31.43
CA TRP A 665 11.54 22.76 31.45
C TRP A 665 10.37 22.29 32.31
N ILE A 666 9.98 21.02 32.18
CA ILE A 666 8.87 20.43 32.92
C ILE A 666 9.15 20.50 34.43
N ASN A 667 10.37 20.12 34.85
CA ASN A 667 10.74 20.00 36.26
C ASN A 667 11.23 21.30 36.92
N ALA A 668 11.62 22.33 36.15
CA ALA A 668 12.08 23.59 36.71
C ALA A 668 11.01 24.28 37.58
N ARG A 669 11.40 24.98 38.64
CA ARG A 669 10.51 25.94 39.33
C ARG A 669 10.64 27.31 38.66
N ASN A 670 9.71 28.21 38.94
CA ASN A 670 9.77 29.58 38.39
C ASN A 670 11.06 30.31 38.81
N SER A 671 11.57 30.00 40.01
CA SER A 671 12.86 30.51 40.48
C SER A 671 14.06 30.00 39.70
N ASP A 672 13.97 28.87 38.99
CA ASP A 672 15.07 28.28 38.22
C ASP A 672 15.08 28.78 36.75
N LEU A 673 14.11 29.61 36.36
CA LEU A 673 13.93 30.07 34.96
C LEU A 673 15.10 30.92 34.42
N PHE A 674 15.94 31.47 35.30
CA PHE A 674 17.12 32.24 34.89
C PHE A 674 18.24 31.35 34.31
N GLU A 675 18.19 30.03 34.54
CA GLU A 675 19.21 29.09 34.09
C GLU A 675 19.08 28.70 32.60
N PHE A 676 17.92 28.97 31.98
CA PHE A 676 17.68 28.66 30.58
C PHE A 676 18.29 29.72 29.66
N LYS A 677 18.93 29.24 28.60
CA LYS A 677 19.56 30.09 27.57
C LYS A 677 18.92 29.83 26.22
N ALA A 678 18.86 30.86 25.37
CA ALA A 678 18.36 30.72 24.00
C ALA A 678 19.16 29.66 23.20
N SER A 679 20.46 29.52 23.50
CA SER A 679 21.34 28.50 22.91
C SER A 679 20.89 27.07 23.17
N ASP A 680 20.19 26.81 24.27
CA ASP A 680 19.73 25.46 24.63
C ASP A 680 18.79 24.88 23.56
N PHE A 681 18.00 25.75 22.92
CA PHE A 681 17.06 25.39 21.85
C PHE A 681 17.63 25.67 20.46
N LYS A 682 18.31 26.80 20.27
CA LYS A 682 18.87 27.20 18.96
C LYS A 682 19.96 26.27 18.44
N ASN A 683 20.66 25.56 19.32
CA ASN A 683 21.69 24.60 18.91
C ASN A 683 21.12 23.23 18.51
N LEU A 684 19.84 22.98 18.75
CA LEU A 684 19.14 21.78 18.32
C LEU A 684 18.71 21.91 16.85
N THR A 685 18.65 20.80 16.12
CA THR A 685 18.03 20.79 14.79
C THR A 685 16.54 21.14 14.89
N PRO A 686 15.91 21.66 13.82
CA PRO A 686 14.47 21.92 13.83
C PRO A 686 13.63 20.70 14.24
N LYS A 687 14.03 19.49 13.84
CA LYS A 687 13.37 18.25 14.25
C LYS A 687 13.52 17.96 15.74
N GLN A 688 14.70 18.18 16.33
CA GLN A 688 14.89 18.08 17.78
C GLN A 688 14.08 19.13 18.54
N GLN A 689 13.99 20.35 18.02
CA GLN A 689 13.17 21.43 18.58
C GLN A 689 11.68 21.04 18.65
N ILE A 690 11.15 20.44 17.57
CA ILE A 690 9.79 19.88 17.55
C ILE A 690 9.61 18.85 18.67
N LYS A 691 10.56 17.91 18.83
CA LYS A 691 10.48 16.88 19.88
C LYS A 691 10.59 17.42 21.30
N VAL A 692 11.37 18.48 21.53
CA VAL A 692 11.36 19.20 22.81
C VAL A 692 9.95 19.70 23.13
N LEU A 693 9.30 20.36 22.18
CA LEU A 693 7.95 20.88 22.36
C LEU A 693 6.92 19.77 22.50
N ASP A 694 6.99 18.69 21.72
CA ASP A 694 6.05 17.57 21.81
C ASP A 694 6.10 16.88 23.18
N HIS A 695 7.31 16.68 23.74
CA HIS A 695 7.47 16.15 25.09
C HIS A 695 6.94 17.10 26.16
N ILE A 696 7.09 18.42 25.98
CA ILE A 696 6.48 19.42 26.88
C ILE A 696 4.94 19.40 26.75
N ARG A 697 4.42 19.28 25.52
CA ARG A 697 2.99 19.19 25.21
C ARG A 697 2.35 18.00 25.92
N ALA A 698 3.01 16.85 25.91
CA ALA A 698 2.55 15.66 26.62
C ALA A 698 2.49 15.85 28.16
N ALA A 699 3.23 16.81 28.71
CA ALA A 699 3.27 17.12 30.15
C ALA A 699 2.38 18.33 30.53
N THR A 700 1.57 18.84 29.61
CA THR A 700 0.64 19.95 29.89
C THR A 700 -0.44 19.56 30.91
N PRO A 701 -0.98 20.51 31.71
CA PRO A 701 -0.74 21.96 31.68
C PRO A 701 0.61 22.39 32.28
N ILE A 702 1.17 23.48 31.74
CA ILE A 702 2.43 24.11 32.21
C ILE A 702 2.14 25.49 32.81
N ASP A 703 2.92 25.89 33.82
CA ASP A 703 2.81 27.21 34.48
C ASP A 703 2.99 28.37 33.49
N HIS A 704 2.16 29.41 33.62
CA HIS A 704 2.13 30.52 32.67
C HIS A 704 3.40 31.38 32.67
N GLU A 705 4.14 31.47 33.79
CA GLU A 705 5.41 32.18 33.85
C GLU A 705 6.49 31.46 33.04
N LYS A 706 6.48 30.12 33.09
CA LYS A 706 7.35 29.29 32.24
C LYS A 706 7.02 29.49 30.76
N LEU A 707 5.74 29.53 30.39
CA LEU A 707 5.31 29.74 29.01
C LEU A 707 5.74 31.11 28.50
N GLU A 708 5.58 32.17 29.29
CA GLU A 708 6.05 33.51 28.93
C GLU A 708 7.57 33.50 28.70
N LYS A 709 8.32 32.92 29.65
CA LYS A 709 9.78 32.84 29.56
C LYS A 709 10.23 32.04 28.34
N MET A 710 9.65 30.87 28.11
CA MET A 710 10.00 29.98 26.99
C MET A 710 9.68 30.64 25.65
N GLY A 711 8.47 31.19 25.50
CA GLY A 711 8.03 31.84 24.27
C GLY A 711 8.94 33.00 23.87
N SER A 712 9.34 33.84 24.83
CA SER A 712 10.26 34.95 24.57
C SER A 712 11.71 34.50 24.39
N LEU A 713 12.18 33.52 25.16
CA LEU A 713 13.57 33.05 25.11
C LEU A 713 13.90 32.32 23.80
N TYR A 714 12.95 31.55 23.29
CA TYR A 714 13.10 30.74 22.07
C TYR A 714 12.41 31.35 20.84
N ASP A 715 11.85 32.55 20.97
CA ASP A 715 11.17 33.28 19.89
C ASP A 715 10.02 32.50 19.23
N LEU A 716 9.26 31.75 20.04
CA LEU A 716 8.20 30.86 19.55
C LEU A 716 6.96 31.63 19.05
N PHE A 717 6.81 32.90 19.44
CA PHE A 717 5.68 33.74 18.99
C PHE A 717 5.81 34.17 17.52
N ASN A 718 7.03 34.23 16.99
CA ASN A 718 7.31 34.71 15.63
C ASN A 718 7.84 33.58 14.73
N HIS A 719 7.81 32.33 15.19
CA HIS A 719 8.39 31.20 14.48
C HIS A 719 7.66 30.92 13.16
N HIS A 720 8.40 30.62 12.09
CA HIS A 720 7.85 30.38 10.76
C HIS A 720 7.59 28.90 10.45
N ASN A 721 8.35 27.98 11.07
CA ASN A 721 8.09 26.54 10.94
C ASN A 721 6.72 26.17 11.56
N CYS A 722 5.83 25.61 10.74
CA CYS A 722 4.46 25.30 11.11
C CYS A 722 4.33 24.15 12.12
N GLU A 723 5.24 23.18 12.12
CA GLU A 723 5.23 22.06 13.09
C GLU A 723 5.61 22.57 14.49
N ILE A 724 6.66 23.39 14.60
CA ILE A 724 7.07 24.05 15.84
C ILE A 724 5.96 24.93 16.37
N LEU A 725 5.37 25.77 15.49
CA LEU A 725 4.32 26.69 15.87
C LEU A 725 3.04 25.96 16.31
N CYS A 726 2.66 24.87 15.64
CA CYS A 726 1.51 24.05 16.02
C CYS A 726 1.72 23.45 17.41
N SER A 727 2.87 22.81 17.66
CA SER A 727 3.18 22.22 18.96
C SER A 727 3.18 23.29 20.07
N TRP A 728 3.76 24.47 19.81
CA TRP A 728 3.73 25.61 20.74
C TRP A 728 2.31 26.11 21.06
N ILE A 729 1.47 26.28 20.02
CA ILE A 729 0.08 26.70 20.18
C ILE A 729 -0.68 25.67 21.03
N GLU A 730 -0.50 24.38 20.77
CA GLU A 730 -1.15 23.33 21.54
C GLU A 730 -0.69 23.28 22.99
N ILE A 731 0.59 23.53 23.29
CA ILE A 731 1.07 23.66 24.67
C ILE A 731 0.31 24.79 25.39
N GLY A 732 0.20 25.96 24.75
CA GLY A 732 -0.51 27.11 25.31
C GLY A 732 -2.00 26.84 25.53
N ILE A 733 -2.67 26.21 24.56
CA ILE A 733 -4.10 25.87 24.66
C ILE A 733 -4.34 24.82 25.75
N ASN A 734 -3.55 23.74 25.79
CA ASN A 734 -3.65 22.70 26.82
C ASN A 734 -3.35 23.24 28.23
N SER A 735 -2.62 24.36 28.32
CA SER A 735 -2.32 25.05 29.58
C SER A 735 -3.32 26.17 29.91
N TYR A 736 -4.39 26.32 29.13
CA TYR A 736 -5.41 27.36 29.28
C TYR A 736 -4.83 28.79 29.34
N TRP A 737 -3.75 29.04 28.58
CA TRP A 737 -3.00 30.30 28.62
C TRP A 737 -3.56 31.31 27.62
N LYS A 738 -4.42 32.23 28.09
CA LYS A 738 -5.16 33.18 27.22
C LYS A 738 -4.31 33.99 26.24
N LYS A 739 -3.03 34.24 26.56
CA LYS A 739 -2.11 34.97 25.68
C LYS A 739 -1.81 34.24 24.36
N ILE A 740 -2.01 32.92 24.29
CA ILE A 740 -1.80 32.16 23.05
C ILE A 740 -2.91 32.36 22.02
N LEU A 741 -4.10 32.82 22.44
CA LEU A 741 -5.30 32.84 21.59
C LEU A 741 -5.14 33.64 20.29
N PRO A 742 -4.55 34.85 20.28
CA PRO A 742 -4.35 35.59 19.04
C PRO A 742 -3.49 34.81 18.03
N LEU A 743 -2.43 34.17 18.51
CA LEU A 743 -1.54 33.36 17.67
C LEU A 743 -2.25 32.11 17.13
N ALA A 744 -3.02 31.43 17.99
CA ALA A 744 -3.78 30.25 17.59
C ALA A 744 -4.83 30.57 16.51
N LEU A 745 -5.61 31.64 16.70
CA LEU A 745 -6.66 32.07 15.77
C LEU A 745 -6.08 32.57 14.43
N ASP A 746 -4.95 33.26 14.47
CA ASP A 746 -4.24 33.68 13.26
C ASP A 746 -3.68 32.46 12.51
N PHE A 747 -3.04 31.51 13.20
CA PHE A 747 -2.48 30.31 12.59
C PHE A 747 -3.54 29.45 11.88
N VAL A 748 -4.72 29.24 12.47
CA VAL A 748 -5.79 28.43 11.84
C VAL A 748 -6.50 29.10 10.66
N THR A 749 -6.20 30.37 10.38
CA THR A 749 -6.71 31.05 9.18
C THR A 749 -5.68 31.09 8.04
N ARG A 750 -4.38 30.91 8.33
CA ARG A 750 -3.30 30.93 7.35
C ARG A 750 -2.98 29.57 6.70
N GLN A 751 -3.46 28.46 7.27
CA GLN A 751 -3.23 27.12 6.73
C GLN A 751 -4.50 26.26 6.72
N GLY A 752 -4.60 25.31 5.79
CA GLY A 752 -5.75 24.44 5.61
C GLY A 752 -5.49 22.95 5.88
N ARG A 753 -4.27 22.57 6.28
CA ARG A 753 -3.86 21.18 6.48
C ARG A 753 -4.53 20.60 7.72
N LEU A 754 -5.32 19.54 7.56
CA LEU A 754 -6.10 18.93 8.64
C LEU A 754 -5.25 18.51 9.84
N LYS A 755 -3.99 18.09 9.61
CA LYS A 755 -2.99 17.80 10.67
C LYS A 755 -2.89 18.92 11.72
N PHE A 756 -3.01 20.18 11.30
CA PHE A 756 -2.83 21.34 12.18
C PHE A 756 -4.17 21.97 12.58
N VAL A 757 -5.08 22.25 11.63
CA VAL A 757 -6.33 22.94 11.96
C VAL A 757 -7.26 22.12 12.85
N ARG A 758 -7.36 20.80 12.64
CA ARG A 758 -8.32 19.94 13.36
C ARG A 758 -8.04 19.90 14.87
N PRO A 759 -6.83 19.56 15.35
CA PRO A 759 -6.56 19.53 16.79
C PRO A 759 -6.70 20.91 17.44
N ILE A 760 -6.27 21.99 16.76
CA ILE A 760 -6.37 23.35 17.31
C ILE A 760 -7.84 23.80 17.41
N TYR A 761 -8.64 23.69 16.34
CA TYR A 761 -10.06 24.06 16.40
C TYR A 761 -10.82 23.21 17.41
N SER A 762 -10.57 21.90 17.46
CA SER A 762 -11.20 21.01 18.45
C SER A 762 -11.01 21.52 19.87
N LYS A 763 -9.78 21.90 20.23
CA LYS A 763 -9.47 22.42 21.56
C LYS A 763 -10.03 23.83 21.77
N LEU A 764 -9.92 24.72 20.79
CA LEU A 764 -10.45 26.09 20.87
C LEU A 764 -11.98 26.13 21.03
N PHE A 765 -12.71 25.25 20.35
CA PHE A 765 -14.17 25.16 20.49
C PHE A 765 -14.60 24.56 21.84
N SER A 766 -13.77 23.66 22.41
CA SER A 766 -14.03 23.06 23.72
C SER A 766 -13.66 23.94 24.91
N TRP A 767 -12.93 25.04 24.67
CA TRP A 767 -12.48 25.95 25.73
C TRP A 767 -13.36 27.20 25.80
N ASP A 768 -14.14 27.34 26.88
CA ASP A 768 -15.11 28.43 27.08
C ASP A 768 -14.56 29.84 26.81
N ALA A 769 -13.31 30.11 27.19
CA ALA A 769 -12.71 31.43 27.02
C ALA A 769 -12.39 31.77 25.55
N SER A 770 -12.33 30.78 24.65
CA SER A 770 -12.02 30.95 23.22
C SER A 770 -13.15 30.57 22.28
N ALA A 771 -14.11 29.73 22.71
CA ALA A 771 -15.11 29.11 21.83
C ALA A 771 -15.84 30.13 20.94
N GLY A 772 -16.35 31.22 21.52
CA GLY A 772 -17.07 32.25 20.77
C GLY A 772 -16.20 32.95 19.71
N GLN A 773 -14.94 33.25 20.03
CA GLN A 773 -14.00 33.86 19.08
C GLN A 773 -13.62 32.87 17.98
N ALA A 774 -13.35 31.61 18.34
CA ALA A 774 -12.99 30.56 17.39
C ALA A 774 -14.12 30.26 16.41
N ILE A 775 -15.38 30.17 16.88
CA ILE A 775 -16.54 29.96 16.01
C ILE A 775 -16.70 31.12 15.04
N CYS A 776 -16.59 32.36 15.52
CA CYS A 776 -16.66 33.55 14.67
C CYS A 776 -15.54 33.59 13.62
N THR A 777 -14.31 33.28 14.02
CA THR A 777 -13.15 33.18 13.12
C THR A 777 -13.35 32.10 12.07
N PHE A 778 -13.79 30.91 12.47
CA PHE A 778 -14.08 29.81 11.55
C PHE A 778 -15.17 30.20 10.56
N GLN A 779 -16.30 30.74 11.00
CA GLN A 779 -17.41 31.14 10.12
C GLN A 779 -16.99 32.20 9.09
N LYS A 780 -16.12 33.14 9.48
CA LYS A 780 -15.56 34.15 8.56
C LYS A 780 -14.56 33.53 7.57
N ASN A 781 -13.79 32.53 7.99
CA ASN A 781 -12.75 31.92 7.17
C ASN A 781 -13.25 30.76 6.29
N ALA A 782 -14.34 30.08 6.68
CA ALA A 782 -14.86 28.89 6.01
C ALA A 782 -15.06 29.04 4.50
N PRO A 783 -15.53 30.20 3.96
CA PRO A 783 -15.64 30.39 2.50
C PRO A 783 -14.30 30.37 1.75
N PHE A 784 -13.18 30.60 2.44
CA PHE A 784 -11.82 30.60 1.88
C PHE A 784 -11.08 29.28 2.13
N MET A 785 -11.65 28.39 2.95
CA MET A 785 -11.06 27.09 3.27
C MET A 785 -11.34 26.06 2.16
N HIS A 786 -10.55 24.99 2.17
CA HIS A 786 -10.89 23.79 1.42
C HIS A 786 -12.27 23.25 1.87
N PRO A 787 -13.15 22.80 0.95
CA PRO A 787 -14.47 22.26 1.32
C PRO A 787 -14.43 21.12 2.34
N ILE A 788 -13.55 20.13 2.16
CA ILE A 788 -13.32 19.04 3.14
C ILE A 788 -12.88 19.60 4.50
N THR A 789 -11.87 20.47 4.55
CA THR A 789 -11.39 21.07 5.80
C THR A 789 -12.51 21.85 6.51
N ALA A 790 -13.27 22.66 5.77
CA ALA A 790 -14.42 23.38 6.32
C ALA A 790 -15.48 22.43 6.87
N ALA A 791 -15.80 21.35 6.15
CA ALA A 791 -16.77 20.35 6.60
C ALA A 791 -16.31 19.60 7.86
N VAL A 792 -15.04 19.20 7.93
CA VAL A 792 -14.46 18.54 9.12
C VAL A 792 -14.50 19.49 10.31
N VAL A 793 -14.00 20.72 10.17
CA VAL A 793 -13.97 21.70 11.28
C VAL A 793 -15.38 22.08 11.73
N SER A 794 -16.33 22.23 10.79
CA SER A 794 -17.73 22.51 11.13
C SER A 794 -18.36 21.44 12.00
N LYS A 795 -17.98 20.16 11.82
CA LYS A 795 -18.48 19.04 12.65
C LYS A 795 -17.91 19.05 14.07
N LEU A 796 -16.82 19.78 14.32
CA LEU A 796 -16.20 19.90 15.64
C LEU A 796 -16.90 20.92 16.54
N ILE A 797 -17.74 21.80 15.98
CA ILE A 797 -18.46 22.81 16.76
C ILE A 797 -19.45 22.09 17.69
N PRO A 798 -19.37 22.27 19.03
CA PRO A 798 -20.32 21.69 19.96
C PRO A 798 -21.76 22.07 19.60
N LYS A 799 -22.68 21.10 19.67
CA LYS A 799 -24.09 21.28 19.32
C LYS A 799 -24.89 21.98 20.41
#